data_AF-H0HPL5-F1
#
_entry.id   AF-H0HPL5-F1
#
_cell.length_a   1.000
_cell.length_b   1.000
_cell.length_c   1.000
_cell.angle_alpha   90.00
_cell.angle_beta   90.00
_cell.angle_gamma   90.00
#
_symmetry.space_group_name_H-M   'P 1'
#
loop_
_entity.id
_entity.type
_entity.pdbx_description
1 polymer ?
#
loop_
_entity_poly.entity_id
_entity_poly.type
_entity_poly.pdbx_seq_one_letter_code
_entity_poly.pdbx_strand_id
1 'polypeptide(L)'
;MLDLSKARDRMVDVHLARRGVRDRNVLAAMREVPREKFVEPGFEEFAYEDGALPIGEGQTISQPYIVALMIEAAEVKPGDRVLEVGAGSGYAAAVMSRIAKSVHAIERHAALAEAATQRFDRLGYANIELRVGDGTKGWLEAAPFDAILVAAAGPSTPQALKDQLDVGGRLIIPVGEEPRNQRLLKITRTGGTTFEEEDLGAVMFVPLVGEQGWAENGSRSATNHLPGHVAGRSLPEMIAAAAERLPGFDDPAFGRLFDRFADRRVVLLGEASHGTSEFYRARAAITRHLIEKHGFTIVAVEADWPDAAAVDGYVRHRPARERAELPFQRFPTWMWRNTDVAAFTDWMRQHNEGVADPERQAGFYGLDIYNMRGSIAAVLAYLDKVDPEAAAVARERYGCLTPWQREPSTYGRAVLTAGYRKCEQAVIDQCRELLASRLEYTLQDGESFLDAAQNARLVASAERYYRIMYYGGAESWNLRDTHMFETLEHLLEARGPQSKAVVWAHNSHIGDARYTDMGAMRDELNIGQLCRERFGDQAALIGFGTHTGTVAAATDWDGDMEVKRVRPSHRDSYERLCHDAGVARFLLDLGRDEALRRRLLEPRLERFIGVIYRPDSELMSHYADASLPQQFDAFVWFDETQAVTPLGPEHVKPGVPDTYPFGL
;
A
#
# COMPACT_ATOMS: atom_id res chain seq x y z
N MET A 1 8.55 24.66 -19.67
CA MET A 1 9.27 25.21 -18.51
C MET A 1 8.25 25.40 -17.42
N LEU A 2 8.46 24.80 -16.25
CA LEU A 2 7.49 24.78 -15.15
C LEU A 2 7.23 26.20 -14.64
N ASP A 3 5.97 26.55 -14.38
CA ASP A 3 5.61 27.82 -13.72
C ASP A 3 5.75 27.63 -12.20
N LEU A 4 6.92 28.00 -11.67
CA LEU A 4 7.29 27.79 -10.27
C LEU A 4 6.39 28.56 -9.28
N SER A 5 5.81 29.68 -9.70
CA SER A 5 4.84 30.42 -8.87
C SER A 5 3.56 29.62 -8.69
N LYS A 6 3.03 29.04 -9.78
CA LYS A 6 1.85 28.16 -9.71
C LYS A 6 2.13 26.87 -8.96
N ALA A 7 3.32 26.30 -9.12
CA ALA A 7 3.72 25.11 -8.37
C ALA A 7 3.75 25.38 -6.86
N ARG A 8 4.22 26.56 -6.44
CA ARG A 8 4.19 27.00 -5.05
C ARG A 8 2.77 27.15 -4.52
N ASP A 9 1.89 27.84 -5.24
CA ASP A 9 0.50 28.01 -4.83
C ASP A 9 -0.20 26.65 -4.69
N ARG A 10 0.03 25.75 -5.66
CA ARG A 10 -0.46 24.36 -5.60
C ARG A 10 0.07 23.63 -4.37
N MET A 11 1.35 23.76 -4.04
CA MET A 11 1.93 23.14 -2.84
C MET A 11 1.19 23.60 -1.59
N VAL A 12 0.92 24.90 -1.45
CA VAL A 12 0.19 25.41 -0.28
C VAL A 12 -1.26 24.94 -0.24
N ASP A 13 -1.96 24.95 -1.38
CA ASP A 13 -3.37 24.56 -1.43
C ASP A 13 -3.57 23.04 -1.27
N VAL A 14 -2.71 22.23 -1.87
CA VAL A 14 -2.86 20.77 -1.95
C VAL A 14 -2.10 20.05 -0.83
N HIS A 15 -0.82 20.37 -0.63
CA HIS A 15 0.03 19.61 0.29
C HIS A 15 -0.04 20.13 1.73
N LEU A 16 -0.45 21.38 1.96
CA LEU A 16 -0.53 21.97 3.30
C LEU A 16 -1.97 22.11 3.77
N ALA A 17 -2.78 22.94 3.11
CA ALA A 17 -4.12 23.32 3.60
C ALA A 17 -5.08 22.12 3.68
N ARG A 18 -5.10 21.25 2.65
CA ARG A 18 -5.95 20.04 2.66
C ARG A 18 -5.54 19.01 3.70
N ARG A 19 -4.28 19.02 4.14
CA ARG A 19 -3.72 18.10 5.15
C ARG A 19 -3.77 18.66 6.57
N GLY A 20 -4.54 19.71 6.78
CA GLY A 20 -4.89 20.19 8.12
C GLY A 20 -4.19 21.46 8.59
N VAL A 21 -3.21 21.99 7.85
CA VAL A 21 -2.58 23.29 8.17
C VAL A 21 -3.59 24.41 7.91
N ARG A 22 -3.90 25.20 8.92
CA ARG A 22 -4.98 26.21 8.92
C ARG A 22 -4.50 27.62 9.24
N ASP A 23 -3.33 27.79 9.85
CA ASP A 23 -2.81 29.09 10.24
C ASP A 23 -2.53 29.96 9.00
N ARG A 24 -3.18 31.12 8.96
CA ARG A 24 -3.13 32.00 7.78
C ARG A 24 -1.76 32.65 7.61
N ASN A 25 -1.01 32.89 8.69
CA ASN A 25 0.33 33.46 8.61
C ASN A 25 1.31 32.41 8.07
N VAL A 26 1.19 31.15 8.51
CA VAL A 26 1.98 30.03 7.98
C VAL A 26 1.72 29.83 6.50
N LEU A 27 0.45 29.72 6.09
CA LEU A 27 0.10 29.53 4.68
C LEU A 27 0.51 30.73 3.80
N ALA A 28 0.50 31.95 4.34
CA ALA A 28 0.98 33.13 3.62
C ALA A 28 2.51 33.12 3.46
N ALA A 29 3.24 32.83 4.54
CA ALA A 29 4.71 32.72 4.51
C ALA A 29 5.18 31.64 3.54
N MET A 30 4.50 30.48 3.50
CA MET A 30 4.81 29.39 2.56
C MET A 30 4.56 29.77 1.09
N ARG A 31 3.64 30.70 0.79
CA ARG A 31 3.45 31.27 -0.56
C ARG A 31 4.50 32.35 -0.89
N GLU A 32 4.97 33.09 0.10
CA GLU A 32 5.95 34.16 -0.12
C GLU A 32 7.37 33.61 -0.37
N VAL A 33 7.82 32.67 0.46
CA VAL A 33 9.22 32.23 0.46
C VAL A 33 9.53 31.32 -0.74
N PRO A 34 10.51 31.68 -1.60
CA PRO A 34 10.83 30.93 -2.79
C PRO A 34 11.69 29.71 -2.49
N ARG A 35 11.05 28.58 -2.14
CA ARG A 35 11.71 27.30 -1.81
C ARG A 35 12.71 26.82 -2.87
N GLU A 36 12.47 27.08 -4.15
CA GLU A 36 13.38 26.79 -5.26
C GLU A 36 14.74 27.51 -5.14
N LYS A 37 14.83 28.58 -4.33
CA LYS A 37 16.10 29.26 -4.04
C LYS A 37 16.87 28.61 -2.90
N PHE A 38 16.28 27.63 -2.22
CA PHE A 38 16.83 26.97 -1.03
C PHE A 38 17.33 25.54 -1.29
N VAL A 39 17.10 24.99 -2.49
CA VAL A 39 17.57 23.66 -2.91
C VAL A 39 18.92 23.74 -3.64
N GLU A 40 19.57 22.60 -3.84
CA GLU A 40 20.76 22.51 -4.70
C GLU A 40 20.40 22.76 -6.18
N PRO A 41 21.34 23.31 -6.99
CA PRO A 41 21.13 23.44 -8.43
C PRO A 41 20.76 22.11 -9.09
N GLY A 42 19.71 22.11 -9.92
CA GLY A 42 19.16 20.92 -10.56
C GLY A 42 17.93 20.34 -9.87
N PHE A 43 17.60 20.78 -8.65
CA PHE A 43 16.39 20.34 -7.93
C PHE A 43 15.24 21.36 -7.95
N GLU A 44 15.38 22.48 -8.67
CA GLU A 44 14.40 23.58 -8.65
C GLU A 44 13.00 23.15 -9.12
N GLU A 45 12.91 22.21 -10.06
CA GLU A 45 11.63 21.69 -10.56
C GLU A 45 10.89 20.82 -9.53
N PHE A 46 11.62 20.21 -8.59
CA PHE A 46 11.08 19.37 -7.52
C PHE A 46 10.82 20.15 -6.23
N ALA A 47 11.17 21.45 -6.18
CA ALA A 47 11.17 22.23 -4.95
C ALA A 47 9.80 22.32 -4.24
N TYR A 48 8.71 22.07 -4.98
CA TYR A 48 7.34 22.18 -4.47
C TYR A 48 6.59 20.84 -4.38
N GLU A 49 7.25 19.74 -4.72
CA GLU A 49 6.75 18.41 -4.36
C GLU A 49 6.86 18.22 -2.84
N ASP A 50 5.95 17.45 -2.24
CA ASP A 50 5.98 17.22 -0.78
C ASP A 50 7.00 16.15 -0.38
N GLY A 51 8.27 16.39 -0.69
CA GLY A 51 9.39 15.51 -0.39
C GLY A 51 10.61 16.25 0.17
N ALA A 52 11.47 15.51 0.87
CA ALA A 52 12.77 16.01 1.28
C ALA A 52 13.75 16.00 0.09
N LEU A 53 14.63 16.99 0.02
CA LEU A 53 15.64 17.11 -1.06
C LEU A 53 17.04 17.29 -0.46
N PRO A 54 18.11 16.81 -1.13
CA PRO A 54 19.47 17.01 -0.64
C PRO A 54 19.89 18.49 -0.68
N ILE A 55 20.71 18.90 0.30
CA ILE A 55 21.22 20.28 0.43
C ILE A 55 22.73 20.36 0.71
N GLY A 56 23.44 19.25 0.58
CA GLY A 56 24.87 19.13 0.85
C GLY A 56 25.15 18.59 2.25
N GLU A 57 26.41 18.23 2.53
CA GLU A 57 26.87 17.70 3.83
C GLU A 57 26.09 16.48 4.36
N GLY A 58 25.47 15.71 3.45
CA GLY A 58 24.60 14.58 3.81
C GLY A 58 23.27 15.00 4.47
N GLN A 59 22.91 16.29 4.39
CA GLN A 59 21.69 16.85 4.95
C GLN A 59 20.59 16.98 3.90
N THR A 60 19.35 17.13 4.36
CA THR A 60 18.17 17.35 3.52
C THR A 60 17.39 18.58 3.96
N ILE A 61 16.78 19.29 3.02
CA ILE A 61 15.70 20.23 3.31
C ILE A 61 14.42 19.41 3.53
N SER A 62 13.76 19.59 4.67
CA SER A 62 12.54 18.86 5.03
C SER A 62 11.40 19.14 4.04
N GLN A 63 10.48 18.18 3.88
CA GLN A 63 9.30 18.35 3.04
C GLN A 63 8.47 19.60 3.45
N PRO A 64 7.86 20.33 2.49
CA PRO A 64 7.05 21.51 2.77
C PRO A 64 5.97 21.32 3.85
N TYR A 65 5.28 20.17 3.86
CA TYR A 65 4.24 19.88 4.85
C TYR A 65 4.78 19.88 6.28
N ILE A 66 5.91 19.22 6.52
CA ILE A 66 6.52 19.12 7.86
C ILE A 66 7.00 20.48 8.34
N VAL A 67 7.58 21.30 7.46
CA VAL A 67 7.95 22.68 7.80
C VAL A 67 6.73 23.48 8.27
N ALA A 68 5.63 23.42 7.52
CA ALA A 68 4.40 24.12 7.86
C ALA A 68 3.76 23.59 9.16
N LEU A 69 3.70 22.26 9.31
CA LEU A 69 3.16 21.59 10.51
C LEU A 69 3.94 22.00 11.77
N MET A 70 5.27 21.99 11.72
CA MET A 70 6.09 22.37 12.88
C MET A 70 5.93 23.85 13.26
N ILE A 71 5.86 24.75 12.27
CA ILE A 71 5.67 26.19 12.53
C ILE A 71 4.27 26.46 13.09
N GLU A 72 3.23 25.79 12.57
CA GLU A 72 1.88 25.89 13.10
C GLU A 72 1.77 25.32 14.52
N ALA A 73 2.37 24.16 14.78
CA ALA A 73 2.36 23.52 16.09
C ALA A 73 3.10 24.36 17.16
N ALA A 74 4.17 25.06 16.76
CA ALA A 74 4.89 26.02 17.58
C ALA A 74 4.07 27.28 17.88
N GLU A 75 2.95 27.51 17.19
CA GLU A 75 2.08 28.69 17.33
C GLU A 75 2.85 30.00 17.14
N VAL A 76 3.77 30.06 16.18
CA VAL A 76 4.61 31.25 15.93
C VAL A 76 3.74 32.47 15.58
N LYS A 77 3.95 33.58 16.29
CA LYS A 77 3.17 34.82 16.17
C LYS A 77 4.01 36.03 15.80
N PRO A 78 3.38 37.08 15.23
CA PRO A 78 3.98 38.39 15.14
C PRO A 78 4.41 38.91 16.51
N GLY A 79 5.71 39.15 16.68
CA GLY A 79 6.31 39.58 17.94
C GLY A 79 7.30 38.57 18.53
N ASP A 80 7.15 37.29 18.18
CA ASP A 80 7.92 36.20 18.77
C ASP A 80 9.41 36.28 18.42
N ARG A 81 10.23 35.87 19.38
CA ARG A 81 11.63 35.51 19.18
C ARG A 81 11.73 34.00 19.05
N VAL A 82 12.15 33.54 17.88
CA VAL A 82 12.21 32.11 17.55
C VAL A 82 13.67 31.64 17.46
N LEU A 83 13.94 30.44 17.98
CA LEU A 83 15.19 29.72 17.75
C LEU A 83 14.95 28.54 16.78
N GLU A 84 15.76 28.44 15.74
CA GLU A 84 15.86 27.28 14.86
C GLU A 84 17.17 26.53 15.15
N VAL A 85 17.09 25.23 15.39
CA VAL A 85 18.24 24.34 15.53
C VAL A 85 18.30 23.40 14.33
N GLY A 86 19.40 23.47 13.56
CA GLY A 86 19.56 22.77 12.29
C GLY A 86 19.06 23.62 11.12
N ALA A 87 19.67 24.78 10.91
CA ALA A 87 19.23 25.71 9.85
C ALA A 87 19.27 25.08 8.45
N GLY A 88 20.23 24.18 8.19
CA GLY A 88 20.39 23.49 6.91
C GLY A 88 20.47 24.46 5.75
N SER A 89 19.45 24.47 4.90
CA SER A 89 19.36 25.39 3.76
C SER A 89 18.94 26.81 4.13
N GLY A 90 18.39 27.01 5.33
CA GLY A 90 17.80 28.25 5.81
C GLY A 90 16.32 28.44 5.42
N TYR A 91 15.68 27.47 4.76
CA TYR A 91 14.31 27.64 4.28
C TYR A 91 13.29 27.84 5.41
N ALA A 92 13.33 27.02 6.47
CA ALA A 92 12.39 27.13 7.58
C ALA A 92 12.62 28.42 8.39
N ALA A 93 13.87 28.81 8.65
CA ALA A 93 14.20 30.17 9.13
C ALA A 93 13.59 31.28 8.26
N ALA A 94 13.73 31.20 6.93
CA ALA A 94 13.15 32.18 6.02
C ALA A 94 11.61 32.25 6.13
N VAL A 95 10.93 31.10 6.22
CA VAL A 95 9.47 31.03 6.43
C VAL A 95 9.08 31.66 7.77
N MET A 96 9.74 31.28 8.86
CA MET A 96 9.47 31.84 10.19
C MET A 96 9.75 33.34 10.26
N SER A 97 10.75 33.84 9.52
CA SER A 97 11.10 35.27 9.46
C SER A 97 9.98 36.16 8.89
N ARG A 98 9.03 35.57 8.15
CA ARG A 98 7.85 36.28 7.61
C ARG A 98 6.74 36.43 8.65
N ILE A 99 6.83 35.71 9.77
CA ILE A 99 5.82 35.68 10.83
C ILE A 99 6.37 36.31 12.10
N ALA A 100 7.54 35.84 12.55
CA ALA A 100 8.17 36.22 13.81
C ALA A 100 8.87 37.59 13.75
N LYS A 101 9.12 38.19 14.92
CA LYS A 101 9.91 39.43 15.01
C LYS A 101 11.37 39.20 14.64
N SER A 102 11.95 38.11 15.13
CA SER A 102 13.35 37.74 14.90
C SER A 102 13.55 36.24 14.98
N VAL A 103 14.34 35.68 14.06
CA VAL A 103 14.73 34.26 14.05
C VAL A 103 16.22 34.16 14.33
N HIS A 104 16.59 33.33 15.31
CA HIS A 104 17.97 32.97 15.59
C HIS A 104 18.16 31.54 15.11
N ALA A 105 19.13 31.26 14.27
CA ALA A 105 19.34 29.95 13.67
C ALA A 105 20.74 29.40 14.02
N ILE A 106 20.82 28.12 14.36
CA ILE A 106 22.10 27.43 14.62
C ILE A 106 22.28 26.32 13.61
N GLU A 107 23.46 26.26 12.99
CA GLU A 107 23.88 25.19 12.09
C GLU A 107 25.25 24.65 12.51
N ARG A 108 25.44 23.33 12.53
CA ARG A 108 26.73 22.73 12.90
C ARG A 108 27.72 22.68 11.75
N HIS A 109 27.23 22.56 10.51
CA HIS A 109 28.05 22.50 9.30
C HIS A 109 28.35 23.92 8.81
N ALA A 110 29.61 24.36 8.97
CA ALA A 110 30.03 25.70 8.59
C ALA A 110 29.72 26.05 7.11
N ALA A 111 29.85 25.08 6.20
CA ALA A 111 29.55 25.27 4.77
C ALA A 111 28.06 25.56 4.51
N LEU A 112 27.15 24.84 5.18
CA LEU A 112 25.71 25.09 5.09
C LEU A 112 25.34 26.44 5.71
N ALA A 113 25.93 26.74 6.86
CA ALA A 113 25.75 28.01 7.56
C ALA A 113 26.12 29.21 6.69
N GLU A 114 27.31 29.17 6.06
CA GLU A 114 27.77 30.21 5.14
C GLU A 114 26.86 30.36 3.93
N ALA A 115 26.46 29.24 3.30
CA ALA A 115 25.57 29.24 2.15
C ALA A 115 24.18 29.81 2.50
N ALA A 116 23.64 29.49 3.67
CA ALA A 116 22.37 30.02 4.17
C ALA A 116 22.47 31.53 4.44
N THR A 117 23.52 32.01 5.09
CA THR A 117 23.75 33.45 5.33
C THR A 117 23.81 34.24 4.02
N GLN A 118 24.61 33.80 3.05
CA GLN A 118 24.69 34.46 1.74
C GLN A 118 23.33 34.49 1.02
N ARG A 119 22.55 33.41 1.18
CA ARG A 119 21.19 33.31 0.62
C ARG A 119 20.24 34.27 1.31
N PHE A 120 20.32 34.44 2.64
CA PHE A 120 19.53 35.41 3.38
C PHE A 120 19.82 36.84 2.93
N ASP A 121 21.08 37.23 2.79
CA ASP A 121 21.48 38.55 2.30
C ASP A 121 20.96 38.80 0.88
N ARG A 122 21.15 37.82 -0.02
CA ARG A 122 20.71 37.92 -1.42
C ARG A 122 19.19 38.03 -1.56
N LEU A 123 18.43 37.36 -0.70
CA LEU A 123 16.96 37.34 -0.73
C LEU A 123 16.32 38.40 0.18
N GLY A 124 17.11 39.15 0.96
CA GLY A 124 16.65 40.27 1.78
C GLY A 124 16.02 39.88 3.13
N TYR A 125 16.43 38.76 3.73
CA TYR A 125 15.95 38.35 5.05
C TYR A 125 16.78 39.00 6.17
N ALA A 126 16.39 40.21 6.58
CA ALA A 126 17.16 41.03 7.53
C ALA A 126 16.95 40.70 9.03
N ASN A 127 15.95 39.88 9.37
CA ASN A 127 15.60 39.53 10.75
C ASN A 127 15.97 38.09 11.12
N ILE A 128 16.96 37.52 10.44
CA ILE A 128 17.53 36.19 10.72
C ILE A 128 18.98 36.37 11.14
N GLU A 129 19.33 35.90 12.33
CA GLU A 129 20.71 35.81 12.80
C GLU A 129 21.14 34.34 12.82
N LEU A 130 22.16 33.98 12.05
CA LEU A 130 22.64 32.60 11.96
C LEU A 130 24.04 32.48 12.55
N ARG A 131 24.28 31.42 13.34
CA ARG A 131 25.61 31.09 13.86
C ARG A 131 25.99 29.63 13.64
N VAL A 132 27.29 29.40 13.49
CA VAL A 132 27.86 28.05 13.50
C VAL A 132 28.02 27.57 14.94
N GLY A 133 27.46 26.42 15.29
CA GLY A 133 27.63 25.88 16.64
C GLY A 133 26.84 24.62 16.95
N ASP A 134 27.03 24.12 18.17
CA ASP A 134 26.26 23.00 18.72
C ASP A 134 24.86 23.48 19.14
N GLY A 135 23.88 23.17 18.29
CA GLY A 135 22.48 23.54 18.53
C GLY A 135 21.84 22.85 19.73
N THR A 136 22.40 21.76 20.24
CA THR A 136 21.88 21.09 21.47
C THR A 136 22.04 21.96 22.71
N LYS A 137 22.89 22.99 22.66
CA LYS A 137 23.11 23.98 23.72
C LYS A 137 22.22 25.20 23.61
N GLY A 138 21.41 25.30 22.55
CA GLY A 138 20.62 26.49 22.26
C GLY A 138 21.47 27.74 22.04
N TRP A 139 20.89 28.92 22.31
CA TRP A 139 21.51 30.23 22.20
C TRP A 139 21.25 31.06 23.46
N LEU A 140 22.04 30.78 24.51
CA LEU A 140 21.88 31.37 25.83
C LEU A 140 21.90 32.90 25.82
N GLU A 141 22.73 33.51 24.98
CA GLU A 141 22.87 34.98 24.89
C GLU A 141 21.62 35.67 24.33
N ALA A 142 20.78 34.93 23.58
CA ALA A 142 19.57 35.44 22.95
C ALA A 142 18.28 34.90 23.62
N ALA A 143 18.40 33.99 24.57
CA ALA A 143 17.28 33.49 25.38
C ALA A 143 16.67 34.62 26.27
N PRO A 144 15.41 34.49 26.70
CA PRO A 144 14.48 33.40 26.41
C PRO A 144 13.83 33.49 25.01
N PHE A 145 13.28 32.37 24.54
CA PHE A 145 12.59 32.22 23.26
C PHE A 145 11.10 31.89 23.44
N ASP A 146 10.25 32.50 22.60
CA ASP A 146 8.81 32.20 22.55
C ASP A 146 8.54 30.86 21.86
N ALA A 147 9.36 30.52 20.87
CA ALA A 147 9.32 29.24 20.17
C ALA A 147 10.73 28.74 19.83
N ILE A 148 10.92 27.42 19.94
CA ILE A 148 12.14 26.74 19.51
C ILE A 148 11.73 25.61 18.59
N LEU A 149 12.32 25.53 17.39
CA LEU A 149 12.07 24.46 16.43
C LEU A 149 13.37 23.76 16.11
N VAL A 150 13.37 22.43 16.15
CA VAL A 150 14.56 21.60 15.93
C VAL A 150 14.34 20.74 14.69
N ALA A 151 15.12 20.97 13.64
CA ALA A 151 15.05 20.26 12.36
C ALA A 151 16.03 19.06 12.31
N ALA A 152 16.28 18.45 13.46
CA ALA A 152 17.11 17.26 13.62
C ALA A 152 16.65 16.47 14.85
N ALA A 153 16.81 15.15 14.84
CA ALA A 153 16.25 14.27 15.87
C ALA A 153 17.23 13.96 17.00
N GLY A 154 16.85 14.28 18.24
CA GLY A 154 17.62 13.95 19.42
C GLY A 154 17.28 12.56 20.00
N PRO A 155 18.19 11.94 20.80
CA PRO A 155 17.86 10.76 21.59
C PRO A 155 16.81 11.04 22.68
N SER A 156 16.74 12.30 23.10
CA SER A 156 15.78 12.90 24.02
C SER A 156 15.78 14.41 23.82
N THR A 157 14.86 15.12 24.44
CA THR A 157 14.84 16.59 24.41
C THR A 157 16.04 17.17 25.17
N PRO A 158 16.88 18.02 24.55
CA PRO A 158 17.95 18.74 25.26
C PRO A 158 17.40 19.64 26.36
N GLN A 159 17.92 19.51 27.58
CA GLN A 159 17.52 20.34 28.72
C GLN A 159 17.85 21.82 28.48
N ALA A 160 18.97 22.12 27.82
CA ALA A 160 19.34 23.50 27.49
C ALA A 160 18.29 24.22 26.64
N LEU A 161 17.60 23.51 25.75
CA LEU A 161 16.50 24.08 24.95
C LEU A 161 15.26 24.32 25.80
N LYS A 162 14.92 23.40 26.72
CA LYS A 162 13.81 23.57 27.66
C LYS A 162 14.03 24.77 28.58
N ASP A 163 15.25 24.96 29.07
CA ASP A 163 15.60 26.04 30.00
C ASP A 163 15.54 27.43 29.35
N GLN A 164 15.75 27.50 28.02
CA GLN A 164 15.76 28.73 27.23
C GLN A 164 14.39 29.12 26.66
N LEU A 165 13.33 28.32 26.87
CA LEU A 165 11.96 28.74 26.55
C LEU A 165 11.46 29.80 27.53
N ASP A 166 10.71 30.80 27.08
CA ASP A 166 9.93 31.62 28.02
C ASP A 166 8.76 30.82 28.61
N VAL A 167 8.17 31.28 29.72
CA VAL A 167 6.93 30.70 30.25
C VAL A 167 5.81 30.95 29.24
N GLY A 168 5.14 29.87 28.83
CA GLY A 168 4.20 29.85 27.72
C GLY A 168 4.86 29.55 26.37
N GLY A 169 6.19 29.49 26.29
CA GLY A 169 6.91 29.16 25.07
C GLY A 169 6.79 27.69 24.69
N ARG A 170 6.98 27.38 23.39
CA ARG A 170 6.83 26.03 22.83
C ARG A 170 8.12 25.56 22.15
N LEU A 171 8.55 24.35 22.46
CA LEU A 171 9.62 23.64 21.77
C LEU A 171 9.04 22.52 20.91
N ILE A 172 9.31 22.55 19.62
CA ILE A 172 8.97 21.50 18.67
C ILE A 172 10.24 20.74 18.29
N ILE A 173 10.29 19.45 18.62
CA ILE A 173 11.50 18.65 18.43
C ILE A 173 11.17 17.19 18.09
N PRO A 174 11.80 16.61 17.05
CA PRO A 174 11.83 15.18 16.83
C PRO A 174 12.70 14.50 17.90
N VAL A 175 12.17 13.51 18.60
CA VAL A 175 12.94 12.68 19.54
C VAL A 175 12.70 11.20 19.30
N GLY A 176 13.73 10.40 19.51
CA GLY A 176 13.68 8.96 19.28
C GLY A 176 14.80 8.24 20.00
N GLU A 177 14.51 7.12 20.64
CA GLU A 177 15.53 6.32 21.32
C GLU A 177 16.57 5.71 20.36
N GLU A 178 16.25 5.70 19.06
CA GLU A 178 17.06 5.26 17.92
C GLU A 178 16.92 6.25 16.74
N PRO A 179 17.94 6.40 15.87
CA PRO A 179 17.92 7.40 14.79
C PRO A 179 16.81 7.26 13.75
N ARG A 180 16.09 6.13 13.67
CA ARG A 180 15.02 5.92 12.67
C ARG A 180 13.61 5.86 13.23
N ASN A 181 13.45 5.82 14.55
CA ASN A 181 12.16 5.80 15.22
C ASN A 181 12.00 7.09 16.02
N GLN A 182 11.36 8.09 15.40
CA GLN A 182 11.26 9.43 15.96
C GLN A 182 9.81 9.88 15.96
N ARG A 183 9.44 10.59 17.02
CA ARG A 183 8.16 11.27 17.15
C ARG A 183 8.40 12.76 17.30
N LEU A 184 7.51 13.55 16.74
CA LEU A 184 7.54 15.00 16.86
C LEU A 184 6.86 15.38 18.18
N LEU A 185 7.61 15.93 19.13
CA LEU A 185 7.05 16.41 20.38
C LEU A 185 6.84 17.92 20.34
N LYS A 186 5.72 18.36 20.90
CA LYS A 186 5.49 19.73 21.36
C LYS A 186 5.65 19.79 22.87
N ILE A 187 6.55 20.65 23.32
CA ILE A 187 6.84 20.84 24.74
C ILE A 187 6.50 22.27 25.09
N THR A 188 5.51 22.46 25.95
CA THR A 188 5.08 23.79 26.40
C THR A 188 5.60 24.05 27.81
N ARG A 189 6.34 25.14 28.01
CA ARG A 189 6.79 25.53 29.37
C ARG A 189 5.62 26.19 30.10
N THR A 190 5.07 25.53 31.12
CA THR A 190 3.89 26.04 31.87
C THR A 190 4.25 26.84 33.11
N GLY A 191 5.53 26.83 33.51
CA GLY A 191 6.02 27.53 34.69
C GLY A 191 7.54 27.55 34.78
N GLY A 192 8.07 27.90 35.96
CA GLY A 192 9.52 28.03 36.17
C GLY A 192 10.31 26.75 35.88
N THR A 193 9.77 25.58 36.23
CA THR A 193 10.41 24.27 35.97
C THR A 193 9.43 23.21 35.47
N THR A 194 8.22 23.60 35.06
CA THR A 194 7.14 22.70 34.67
C THR A 194 6.91 22.75 33.16
N PHE A 195 6.69 21.57 32.58
CA PHE A 195 6.52 21.38 31.14
C PHE A 195 5.37 20.41 30.88
N GLU A 196 4.61 20.68 29.83
CA GLU A 196 3.63 19.76 29.26
C GLU A 196 4.15 19.25 27.92
N GLU A 197 3.97 17.96 27.65
CA GLU A 197 4.44 17.31 26.43
C GLU A 197 3.24 16.73 25.66
N GLU A 198 3.20 17.02 24.37
CA GLU A 198 2.20 16.54 23.42
C GLU A 198 2.92 15.83 22.26
N ASP A 199 2.44 14.64 21.90
CA ASP A 199 2.96 13.84 20.79
C ASP A 199 2.18 14.19 19.52
N LEU A 200 2.88 14.71 18.51
CA LEU A 200 2.31 15.17 17.24
C LEU A 200 2.43 14.12 16.12
N GLY A 201 2.96 12.92 16.44
CA GLY A 201 3.06 11.81 15.51
C GLY A 201 4.47 11.54 14.99
N ALA A 202 4.57 10.50 14.17
CA ALA A 202 5.85 10.01 13.64
C ALA A 202 6.46 10.97 12.61
N VAL A 203 7.78 11.10 12.66
CA VAL A 203 8.58 11.89 11.71
C VAL A 203 9.93 11.23 11.46
N MET A 204 10.63 11.66 10.41
CA MET A 204 12.00 11.22 10.15
C MET A 204 12.89 12.41 9.80
N PHE A 205 13.87 12.66 10.66
CA PHE A 205 14.87 13.70 10.51
C PHE A 205 16.29 13.13 10.61
N VAL A 206 17.25 13.90 10.09
CA VAL A 206 18.68 13.66 10.33
C VAL A 206 18.99 13.73 11.84
N PRO A 207 20.02 13.02 12.34
CA PRO A 207 20.32 13.00 13.77
C PRO A 207 20.81 14.36 14.28
N LEU A 208 20.28 14.79 15.43
CA LEU A 208 20.76 15.96 16.18
C LEU A 208 22.06 15.57 16.91
N VAL A 209 23.19 15.84 16.28
CA VAL A 209 24.52 15.56 16.82
C VAL A 209 25.01 16.74 17.66
N GLY A 210 25.41 16.47 18.91
CA GLY A 210 25.88 17.50 19.84
C GLY A 210 25.96 17.02 21.29
N GLU A 211 26.36 17.90 22.21
CA GLU A 211 26.63 17.55 23.62
C GLU A 211 25.43 16.91 24.33
N GLN A 212 24.22 17.45 24.10
CA GLN A 212 22.95 16.90 24.64
C GLN A 212 22.15 16.11 23.59
N GLY A 213 22.81 15.69 22.50
CA GLY A 213 22.23 14.94 21.39
C GLY A 213 22.90 13.58 21.17
N TRP A 214 22.98 13.15 19.92
CA TRP A 214 23.77 12.01 19.50
C TRP A 214 25.26 12.35 19.46
N ALA A 215 26.12 11.38 19.73
CA ALA A 215 27.54 11.46 19.42
C ALA A 215 27.78 11.21 17.91
N GLU A 216 28.94 11.63 17.39
CA GLU A 216 29.30 11.47 15.96
C GLU A 216 29.24 10.01 15.45
N ASN A 217 29.41 9.04 16.35
CA ASN A 217 29.33 7.60 16.04
C ASN A 217 27.91 7.01 16.16
N GLY A 218 26.89 7.84 16.41
CA GLY A 218 25.50 7.42 16.57
C GLY A 218 25.14 6.86 17.95
N SER A 219 26.08 6.82 18.90
CA SER A 219 25.77 6.46 20.30
C SER A 219 25.20 7.65 21.09
N ARG A 220 24.51 7.41 22.20
CA ARG A 220 24.02 8.49 23.07
C ARG A 220 25.21 9.20 23.72
N SER A 221 25.23 10.54 23.68
CA SER A 221 26.24 11.35 24.37
C SER A 221 26.12 11.15 25.90
N ALA A 222 27.27 11.17 26.60
CA ALA A 222 27.45 10.65 27.95
C ALA A 222 26.82 11.48 29.10
N THR A 223 25.78 12.27 28.84
CA THR A 223 25.20 13.21 29.84
C THR A 223 23.71 13.02 30.14
N ASN A 224 23.00 12.09 29.50
CA ASN A 224 21.58 11.85 29.78
C ASN A 224 21.32 10.58 30.61
N HIS A 225 21.52 10.67 31.92
CA HIS A 225 20.89 9.77 32.88
C HIS A 225 19.70 10.47 33.56
N LEU A 226 18.49 10.15 33.09
CA LEU A 226 17.30 10.23 33.93
C LEU A 226 16.85 8.79 34.26
N PRO A 227 16.78 8.40 35.54
CA PRO A 227 16.25 7.12 35.95
C PRO A 227 14.72 7.18 36.03
N GLY A 228 14.05 6.28 35.30
CA GLY A 228 12.66 5.90 35.57
C GLY A 228 11.70 5.99 34.39
N HIS A 229 11.58 4.90 33.62
CA HIS A 229 10.26 4.47 33.15
C HIS A 229 10.07 2.99 33.47
N VAL A 230 8.97 2.71 34.16
CA VAL A 230 8.59 1.43 34.74
C VAL A 230 8.27 0.41 33.63
N ALA A 231 8.68 -0.84 33.85
CA ALA A 231 8.54 -2.00 32.99
C ALA A 231 7.14 -2.17 32.34
N GLY A 232 7.10 -2.14 31.01
CA GLY A 232 6.02 -2.67 30.18
C GLY A 232 6.56 -3.76 29.26
N ARG A 233 5.71 -4.72 28.83
CA ARG A 233 6.10 -5.76 27.87
C ARG A 233 6.56 -5.11 26.54
N SER A 234 7.60 -5.66 25.92
CA SER A 234 8.00 -5.25 24.58
C SER A 234 6.90 -5.59 23.57
N LEU A 235 6.89 -4.94 22.40
CA LEU A 235 5.87 -5.22 21.38
C LEU A 235 5.94 -6.68 20.87
N PRO A 236 7.12 -7.28 20.63
CA PRO A 236 7.23 -8.72 20.36
C PRO A 236 6.70 -9.61 21.49
N GLU A 237 6.95 -9.27 22.76
CA GLU A 237 6.38 -10.02 23.90
C GLU A 237 4.85 -9.93 23.95
N MET A 238 4.28 -8.80 23.59
CA MET A 238 2.83 -8.63 23.48
C MET A 238 2.25 -9.45 22.33
N ILE A 239 2.91 -9.46 21.17
CA ILE A 239 2.54 -10.33 20.04
C ILE A 239 2.61 -11.79 20.45
N ALA A 240 3.71 -12.23 21.07
CA ALA A 240 3.89 -13.61 21.53
C ALA A 240 2.79 -14.05 22.52
N ALA A 241 2.34 -13.13 23.38
CA ALA A 241 1.26 -13.39 24.32
C ALA A 241 -0.13 -13.47 23.66
N ALA A 242 -0.36 -12.70 22.59
CA ALA A 242 -1.62 -12.70 21.84
C ALA A 242 -1.67 -13.75 20.71
N ALA A 243 -0.53 -14.29 20.30
CA ALA A 243 -0.39 -15.22 19.18
C ALA A 243 -1.09 -16.56 19.45
N GLU A 244 -2.07 -16.90 18.60
CA GLU A 244 -2.74 -18.19 18.60
C GLU A 244 -1.98 -19.15 17.67
N ARG A 245 -1.21 -20.07 18.24
CA ARG A 245 -0.34 -20.98 17.46
C ARG A 245 -1.12 -21.77 16.43
N LEU A 246 -0.64 -21.77 15.19
CA LEU A 246 -1.24 -22.54 14.11
C LEU A 246 -0.78 -24.01 14.18
N PRO A 247 -1.70 -24.98 14.18
CA PRO A 247 -1.36 -26.39 14.05
C PRO A 247 -0.93 -26.74 12.62
N GLY A 248 -0.75 -28.02 12.30
CA GLY A 248 -0.48 -28.43 10.91
C GLY A 248 -1.66 -28.15 9.99
N PHE A 249 -1.42 -27.94 8.69
CA PHE A 249 -2.46 -27.57 7.71
C PHE A 249 -3.59 -28.61 7.56
N ASP A 250 -3.30 -29.89 7.85
CA ASP A 250 -4.27 -30.99 7.78
C ASP A 250 -4.91 -31.30 9.14
N ASP A 251 -4.50 -30.61 10.21
CA ASP A 251 -5.16 -30.69 11.51
C ASP A 251 -6.48 -29.90 11.45
N PRO A 252 -7.65 -30.51 11.74
CA PRO A 252 -8.92 -29.79 11.78
C PRO A 252 -8.95 -28.62 12.77
N ALA A 253 -8.03 -28.58 13.75
CA ALA A 253 -7.84 -27.43 14.63
C ALA A 253 -7.38 -26.17 13.89
N PHE A 254 -6.74 -26.29 12.73
CA PHE A 254 -6.30 -25.15 11.93
C PHE A 254 -7.50 -24.31 11.50
N GLY A 255 -8.47 -24.94 10.81
CA GLY A 255 -9.66 -24.25 10.31
C GLY A 255 -10.54 -23.67 11.42
N ARG A 256 -10.66 -24.37 12.56
CA ARG A 256 -11.46 -23.90 13.71
C ARG A 256 -11.03 -22.54 14.26
N LEU A 257 -9.75 -22.16 14.13
CA LEU A 257 -9.29 -20.84 14.57
C LEU A 257 -9.98 -19.69 13.80
N PHE A 258 -10.47 -19.98 12.59
CA PHE A 258 -11.13 -19.04 11.68
C PHE A 258 -12.67 -19.06 11.78
N ASP A 259 -13.26 -19.87 12.67
CA ASP A 259 -14.70 -19.88 12.93
C ASP A 259 -15.25 -18.49 13.26
N ARG A 260 -14.43 -17.64 13.89
CA ARG A 260 -14.78 -16.27 14.28
C ARG A 260 -14.99 -15.31 13.12
N PHE A 261 -14.55 -15.66 11.92
CA PHE A 261 -14.74 -14.85 10.70
C PHE A 261 -15.81 -15.47 9.79
N ALA A 262 -16.39 -16.60 10.17
CA ALA A 262 -17.27 -17.36 9.30
C ALA A 262 -18.70 -16.83 9.24
N ASP A 263 -19.08 -15.96 10.18
CA ASP A 263 -20.35 -15.22 10.16
C ASP A 263 -20.37 -14.14 9.07
N ARG A 264 -19.19 -13.68 8.64
CA ARG A 264 -19.00 -12.69 7.59
C ARG A 264 -19.50 -13.22 6.24
N ARG A 265 -19.98 -12.29 5.40
CA ARG A 265 -20.42 -12.59 4.04
C ARG A 265 -19.23 -12.80 3.10
N VAL A 266 -18.18 -12.02 3.29
CA VAL A 266 -16.95 -12.09 2.48
C VAL A 266 -15.74 -12.23 3.41
N VAL A 267 -14.92 -13.24 3.18
CA VAL A 267 -13.65 -13.43 3.87
C VAL A 267 -12.52 -13.31 2.84
N LEU A 268 -11.73 -12.24 2.93
CA LEU A 268 -10.60 -11.99 2.06
C LEU A 268 -9.33 -12.52 2.72
N LEU A 269 -8.63 -13.41 2.03
CA LEU A 269 -7.40 -14.05 2.46
C LEU A 269 -6.24 -13.56 1.59
N GLY A 270 -5.32 -12.85 2.22
CA GLY A 270 -4.15 -12.25 1.59
C GLY A 270 -3.02 -13.24 1.34
N GLU A 271 -1.96 -12.70 0.77
CA GLU A 271 -0.62 -13.27 0.80
C GLU A 271 0.42 -12.15 0.67
N ALA A 272 1.51 -12.21 1.43
CA ALA A 272 2.64 -11.28 1.27
C ALA A 272 3.52 -11.64 0.06
N SER A 273 3.28 -12.79 -0.57
CA SER A 273 3.92 -13.14 -1.83
C SER A 273 3.16 -14.16 -2.66
N HIS A 274 3.15 -13.99 -3.99
CA HIS A 274 2.49 -14.94 -4.91
C HIS A 274 3.20 -16.30 -5.09
N GLY A 275 4.43 -16.43 -4.58
CA GLY A 275 5.29 -17.58 -4.86
C GLY A 275 5.53 -18.52 -3.69
N THR A 276 4.73 -18.45 -2.61
CA THR A 276 5.02 -19.11 -1.33
C THR A 276 3.99 -20.20 -0.98
N SER A 277 4.46 -21.43 -0.78
CA SER A 277 3.64 -22.63 -0.56
C SER A 277 2.78 -22.56 0.70
N GLU A 278 3.34 -22.09 1.83
CA GLU A 278 2.61 -22.02 3.10
C GLU A 278 1.38 -21.12 3.01
N PHE A 279 1.43 -20.05 2.22
CA PHE A 279 0.30 -19.14 2.01
C PHE A 279 -0.83 -19.86 1.25
N TYR A 280 -0.53 -20.59 0.16
CA TYR A 280 -1.53 -21.41 -0.53
C TYR A 280 -2.12 -22.50 0.37
N ARG A 281 -1.27 -23.22 1.12
CA ARG A 281 -1.72 -24.32 2.00
C ARG A 281 -2.59 -23.83 3.14
N ALA A 282 -2.25 -22.69 3.73
CA ALA A 282 -3.04 -22.04 4.75
C ALA A 282 -4.38 -21.53 4.21
N ARG A 283 -4.37 -20.80 3.08
CA ARG A 283 -5.60 -20.35 2.42
C ARG A 283 -6.51 -21.54 2.08
N ALA A 284 -5.95 -22.62 1.52
CA ALA A 284 -6.67 -23.86 1.27
C ALA A 284 -7.28 -24.43 2.57
N ALA A 285 -6.52 -24.59 3.64
CA ALA A 285 -7.01 -25.12 4.91
C ALA A 285 -8.17 -24.29 5.50
N ILE A 286 -8.08 -22.96 5.45
CA ILE A 286 -9.15 -22.04 5.89
C ILE A 286 -10.38 -22.23 5.01
N THR A 287 -10.21 -22.15 3.70
CA THR A 287 -11.32 -22.22 2.74
C THR A 287 -12.03 -23.58 2.78
N ARG A 288 -11.29 -24.69 2.90
CA ARG A 288 -11.86 -26.03 3.10
C ARG A 288 -12.83 -26.05 4.28
N HIS A 289 -12.37 -25.52 5.42
CA HIS A 289 -13.17 -25.47 6.64
C HIS A 289 -14.40 -24.57 6.51
N LEU A 290 -14.25 -23.39 5.90
CA LEU A 290 -15.37 -22.47 5.64
C LEU A 290 -16.43 -23.07 4.71
N ILE A 291 -16.02 -23.82 3.68
CA ILE A 291 -16.93 -24.55 2.79
C ILE A 291 -17.67 -25.64 3.58
N GLU A 292 -16.93 -26.51 4.26
CA GLU A 292 -17.50 -27.69 4.94
C GLU A 292 -18.41 -27.34 6.11
N LYS A 293 -18.10 -26.28 6.86
CA LYS A 293 -18.75 -25.98 8.14
C LYS A 293 -19.63 -24.74 8.14
N HIS A 294 -19.39 -23.81 7.21
CA HIS A 294 -19.98 -22.46 7.28
C HIS A 294 -20.71 -22.02 6.01
N GLY A 295 -20.84 -22.92 5.02
CA GLY A 295 -21.70 -22.72 3.85
C GLY A 295 -21.14 -21.74 2.82
N PHE A 296 -19.82 -21.54 2.79
CA PHE A 296 -19.18 -20.82 1.70
C PHE A 296 -19.22 -21.64 0.42
N THR A 297 -19.64 -21.02 -0.69
CA THR A 297 -19.76 -21.69 -1.99
C THR A 297 -19.05 -20.95 -3.13
N ILE A 298 -18.51 -19.76 -2.85
CA ILE A 298 -17.76 -18.97 -3.83
C ILE A 298 -16.31 -18.91 -3.37
N VAL A 299 -15.40 -19.48 -4.16
CA VAL A 299 -13.96 -19.24 -4.04
C VAL A 299 -13.54 -18.35 -5.18
N ALA A 300 -13.32 -17.07 -4.89
CA ALA A 300 -12.93 -16.07 -5.87
C ALA A 300 -11.43 -15.80 -5.77
N VAL A 301 -10.71 -15.77 -6.88
CA VAL A 301 -9.25 -15.66 -6.92
C VAL A 301 -8.81 -14.49 -7.80
N GLU A 302 -7.67 -13.87 -7.47
CA GLU A 302 -6.97 -12.88 -8.29
C GLU A 302 -6.38 -13.53 -9.56
N ALA A 303 -7.28 -13.95 -10.44
CA ALA A 303 -6.95 -14.65 -11.68
C ALA A 303 -7.96 -14.30 -12.78
N ASP A 304 -7.53 -14.51 -14.02
CA ASP A 304 -8.33 -14.30 -15.22
C ASP A 304 -9.59 -15.17 -15.19
N TRP A 305 -10.75 -14.56 -15.45
CA TRP A 305 -12.04 -15.25 -15.44
C TRP A 305 -12.08 -16.50 -16.35
N PRO A 306 -11.63 -16.46 -17.63
CA PRO A 306 -11.69 -17.64 -18.50
C PRO A 306 -10.86 -18.83 -18.01
N ASP A 307 -9.69 -18.58 -17.41
CA ASP A 307 -8.80 -19.63 -16.92
C ASP A 307 -9.38 -20.26 -15.64
N ALA A 308 -9.91 -19.43 -14.73
CA ALA A 308 -10.62 -19.90 -13.56
C ALA A 308 -11.91 -20.68 -13.92
N ALA A 309 -12.63 -20.28 -14.96
CA ALA A 309 -13.82 -21.00 -15.44
C ALA A 309 -13.49 -22.43 -15.95
N ALA A 310 -12.29 -22.64 -16.49
CA ALA A 310 -11.82 -23.98 -16.86
C ALA A 310 -11.60 -24.87 -15.61
N VAL A 311 -11.00 -24.29 -14.56
CA VAL A 311 -10.83 -24.96 -13.25
C VAL A 311 -12.17 -25.24 -12.59
N ASP A 312 -13.09 -24.28 -12.64
CA ASP A 312 -14.45 -24.45 -12.12
C ASP A 312 -15.21 -25.60 -12.79
N GLY A 313 -15.08 -25.71 -14.11
CA GLY A 313 -15.65 -26.83 -14.86
C GLY A 313 -15.13 -28.17 -14.35
N TYR A 314 -13.83 -28.25 -14.04
CA TYR A 314 -13.22 -29.42 -13.40
C TYR A 314 -13.75 -29.65 -11.98
N VAL A 315 -13.79 -28.62 -11.14
CA VAL A 315 -14.22 -28.69 -9.74
C VAL A 315 -15.70 -29.05 -9.58
N ARG A 316 -16.57 -28.66 -10.53
CA ARG A 316 -18.02 -28.92 -10.50
C ARG A 316 -18.48 -30.03 -11.46
N HIS A 317 -17.56 -30.86 -11.95
CA HIS A 317 -17.85 -32.00 -12.82
C HIS A 317 -18.60 -31.65 -14.11
N ARG A 318 -18.36 -30.46 -14.66
CA ARG A 318 -18.97 -30.02 -15.92
C ARG A 318 -18.23 -30.63 -17.12
N PRO A 319 -18.90 -30.81 -18.27
CA PRO A 319 -18.26 -31.29 -19.48
C PRO A 319 -17.13 -30.34 -19.90
N ALA A 320 -15.96 -30.89 -20.23
CA ALA A 320 -14.87 -30.11 -20.79
C ALA A 320 -15.27 -29.54 -22.16
N ARG A 321 -14.88 -28.28 -22.43
CA ARG A 321 -15.06 -27.67 -23.76
C ARG A 321 -14.15 -28.37 -24.77
N GLU A 322 -14.65 -28.72 -25.95
CA GLU A 322 -13.82 -29.26 -27.03
C GLU A 322 -12.73 -28.25 -27.41
N ARG A 323 -11.45 -28.67 -27.41
CA ARG A 323 -10.26 -27.85 -27.74
C ARG A 323 -9.96 -26.67 -26.79
N ALA A 324 -10.27 -26.77 -25.49
CA ALA A 324 -9.81 -25.78 -24.52
C ALA A 324 -8.27 -25.76 -24.43
N GLU A 325 -7.67 -24.58 -24.51
CA GLU A 325 -6.26 -24.38 -24.13
C GLU A 325 -6.09 -24.70 -22.64
N LEU A 326 -4.90 -25.14 -22.23
CA LEU A 326 -4.61 -25.34 -20.79
C LEU A 326 -4.76 -23.99 -20.08
N PRO A 327 -5.37 -23.92 -18.87
CA PRO A 327 -5.46 -22.66 -18.13
C PRO A 327 -4.09 -22.23 -17.60
N PHE A 328 -3.94 -20.93 -17.29
CA PHE A 328 -2.78 -20.34 -16.63
C PHE A 328 -1.44 -20.60 -17.35
N GLN A 329 -1.43 -20.45 -18.67
CA GLN A 329 -0.19 -20.54 -19.49
C GLN A 329 0.53 -19.21 -19.67
N ARG A 330 -0.09 -18.10 -19.24
CA ARG A 330 0.49 -16.76 -19.32
C ARG A 330 1.37 -16.48 -18.11
N PHE A 331 2.30 -15.53 -18.26
CA PHE A 331 3.09 -15.08 -17.13
C PHE A 331 2.19 -14.44 -16.06
N PRO A 332 2.42 -14.71 -14.76
CA PRO A 332 3.32 -15.74 -14.22
C PRO A 332 2.74 -17.16 -14.38
N THR A 333 3.52 -18.09 -14.91
CA THR A 333 3.03 -19.45 -15.22
C THR A 333 2.92 -20.38 -14.01
N TRP A 334 3.34 -19.95 -12.81
CA TRP A 334 3.39 -20.77 -11.60
C TRP A 334 2.38 -20.36 -10.52
N MET A 335 1.87 -19.12 -10.56
CA MET A 335 1.05 -18.54 -9.48
C MET A 335 -0.23 -19.36 -9.22
N TRP A 336 -0.97 -19.71 -10.27
CA TRP A 336 -2.16 -20.57 -10.14
C TRP A 336 -1.94 -22.00 -10.62
N ARG A 337 -0.79 -22.27 -11.24
CA ARG A 337 -0.44 -23.57 -11.81
C ARG A 337 0.73 -24.20 -11.03
N ASN A 338 0.45 -24.52 -9.78
CA ASN A 338 1.38 -25.17 -8.86
C ASN A 338 0.70 -26.34 -8.12
N THR A 339 1.51 -27.14 -7.43
CA THR A 339 1.06 -28.33 -6.70
C THR A 339 0.06 -28.03 -5.58
N ASP A 340 0.17 -26.87 -4.91
CA ASP A 340 -0.71 -26.51 -3.80
C ASP A 340 -2.12 -26.15 -4.28
N VAL A 341 -2.21 -25.38 -5.38
CA VAL A 341 -3.49 -25.06 -6.02
C VAL A 341 -4.13 -26.32 -6.60
N ALA A 342 -3.36 -27.19 -7.27
CA ALA A 342 -3.89 -28.45 -7.78
C ALA A 342 -4.47 -29.33 -6.67
N ALA A 343 -3.74 -29.49 -5.56
CA ALA A 343 -4.22 -30.24 -4.41
C ALA A 343 -5.53 -29.66 -3.84
N PHE A 344 -5.66 -28.34 -3.79
CA PHE A 344 -6.89 -27.68 -3.35
C PHE A 344 -8.04 -27.89 -4.33
N THR A 345 -7.82 -27.73 -5.63
CA THR A 345 -8.88 -27.95 -6.65
C THR A 345 -9.31 -29.41 -6.73
N ASP A 346 -8.40 -30.35 -6.51
CA ASP A 346 -8.72 -31.79 -6.42
C ASP A 346 -9.59 -32.08 -5.20
N TRP A 347 -9.28 -31.45 -4.07
CA TRP A 347 -10.12 -31.53 -2.87
C TRP A 347 -11.51 -30.92 -3.12
N MET A 348 -11.61 -29.75 -3.77
CA MET A 348 -12.91 -29.13 -4.05
C MET A 348 -13.76 -30.02 -4.95
N ARG A 349 -13.15 -30.65 -5.96
CA ARG A 349 -13.81 -31.64 -6.82
C ARG A 349 -14.37 -32.79 -5.99
N GLN A 350 -13.54 -33.42 -5.16
CA GLN A 350 -13.99 -34.53 -4.29
C GLN A 350 -15.09 -34.10 -3.32
N HIS A 351 -15.01 -32.88 -2.77
CA HIS A 351 -16.07 -32.33 -1.92
C HIS A 351 -17.40 -32.21 -2.67
N ASN A 352 -17.36 -31.66 -3.89
CA ASN A 352 -18.54 -31.44 -4.72
C ASN A 352 -19.20 -32.74 -5.21
N GLU A 353 -18.45 -33.86 -5.32
CA GLU A 353 -19.05 -35.18 -5.57
C GLU A 353 -20.08 -35.57 -4.50
N GLY A 354 -19.86 -35.13 -3.26
CA GLY A 354 -20.76 -35.38 -2.12
C GLY A 354 -21.92 -34.39 -1.99
N VAL A 355 -21.99 -33.34 -2.82
CA VAL A 355 -23.01 -32.29 -2.73
C VAL A 355 -24.10 -32.55 -3.77
N ALA A 356 -25.28 -32.98 -3.30
CA ALA A 356 -26.40 -33.36 -4.16
C ALA A 356 -27.08 -32.20 -4.90
N ASP A 357 -27.06 -31.00 -4.31
CA ASP A 357 -27.65 -29.79 -4.89
C ASP A 357 -26.56 -28.99 -5.65
N PRO A 358 -26.63 -28.90 -6.99
CA PRO A 358 -25.64 -28.16 -7.78
C PRO A 358 -25.49 -26.69 -7.38
N GLU A 359 -26.54 -26.05 -6.85
CA GLU A 359 -26.48 -24.66 -6.40
C GLU A 359 -25.69 -24.49 -5.10
N ARG A 360 -25.45 -25.59 -4.38
CA ARG A 360 -24.66 -25.61 -3.15
C ARG A 360 -23.23 -26.09 -3.36
N GLN A 361 -22.87 -26.48 -4.58
CA GLN A 361 -21.49 -26.84 -4.91
C GLN A 361 -20.58 -25.61 -4.80
N ALA A 362 -19.38 -25.81 -4.24
CA ALA A 362 -18.38 -24.77 -4.20
C ALA A 362 -17.81 -24.55 -5.62
N GLY A 363 -17.85 -23.31 -6.10
CA GLY A 363 -17.29 -22.92 -7.39
C GLY A 363 -15.97 -22.14 -7.26
N PHE A 364 -15.22 -22.10 -8.35
CA PHE A 364 -13.92 -21.43 -8.46
C PHE A 364 -14.01 -20.29 -9.49
N TYR A 365 -13.75 -19.05 -9.12
CA TYR A 365 -14.04 -17.90 -9.97
C TYR A 365 -12.85 -16.96 -10.05
N GLY A 366 -12.53 -16.48 -11.24
CA GLY A 366 -11.56 -15.40 -11.41
C GLY A 366 -12.21 -14.05 -11.10
N LEU A 367 -11.43 -13.08 -10.65
CA LEU A 367 -11.90 -11.70 -10.47
C LEU A 367 -11.21 -10.74 -11.46
N ASP A 368 -10.08 -11.14 -12.00
CA ASP A 368 -9.17 -10.23 -12.70
C ASP A 368 -9.58 -10.00 -14.15
N ILE A 369 -9.06 -8.91 -14.70
CA ILE A 369 -9.45 -8.31 -15.99
C ILE A 369 -8.61 -8.81 -17.16
N TYR A 370 -7.51 -9.54 -16.92
CA TYR A 370 -6.64 -9.98 -18.00
C TYR A 370 -7.29 -11.14 -18.77
N ASN A 371 -6.87 -11.33 -20.04
CA ASN A 371 -7.43 -12.29 -21.02
C ASN A 371 -8.67 -11.83 -21.83
N MET A 372 -8.55 -10.67 -22.49
CA MET A 372 -9.55 -10.18 -23.45
C MET A 372 -9.85 -11.19 -24.57
N ARG A 373 -8.83 -11.89 -25.09
CA ARG A 373 -8.99 -12.89 -26.17
C ARG A 373 -9.86 -14.07 -25.74
N GLY A 374 -9.55 -14.67 -24.57
CA GLY A 374 -10.33 -15.76 -24.00
C GLY A 374 -11.78 -15.33 -23.71
N SER A 375 -11.95 -14.09 -23.24
CA SER A 375 -13.27 -13.53 -22.93
C SER A 375 -14.14 -13.31 -24.18
N ILE A 376 -13.56 -12.79 -25.26
CA ILE A 376 -14.25 -12.68 -26.56
C ILE A 376 -14.66 -14.08 -27.06
N ALA A 377 -13.74 -15.05 -27.00
CA ALA A 377 -14.02 -16.42 -27.44
C ALA A 377 -15.15 -17.08 -26.64
N ALA A 378 -15.20 -16.86 -25.32
CA ALA A 378 -16.26 -17.37 -24.45
C ALA A 378 -17.64 -16.78 -24.79
N VAL A 379 -17.72 -15.46 -25.01
CA VAL A 379 -18.98 -14.79 -25.43
C VAL A 379 -19.47 -15.34 -26.77
N LEU A 380 -18.57 -15.44 -27.75
CA LEU A 380 -18.92 -15.94 -29.08
C LEU A 380 -19.38 -17.41 -29.05
N ALA A 381 -18.70 -18.26 -28.28
CA ALA A 381 -19.05 -19.67 -28.15
C ALA A 381 -20.43 -19.87 -27.48
N TYR A 382 -20.77 -19.03 -26.49
CA TYR A 382 -22.09 -19.04 -25.88
C TYR A 382 -23.16 -18.59 -26.88
N LEU A 383 -22.96 -17.45 -27.56
CA LEU A 383 -23.92 -16.93 -28.54
C LEU A 383 -24.11 -17.89 -29.72
N ASP A 384 -23.06 -18.54 -30.22
CA ASP A 384 -23.19 -19.54 -31.28
C ASP A 384 -24.13 -20.69 -30.92
N LYS A 385 -24.25 -21.02 -29.62
CA LYS A 385 -25.13 -22.07 -29.12
C LYS A 385 -26.57 -21.57 -28.91
N VAL A 386 -26.75 -20.36 -28.37
CA VAL A 386 -28.05 -19.86 -27.89
C VAL A 386 -28.73 -18.86 -28.83
N ASP A 387 -27.95 -18.09 -29.60
CA ASP A 387 -28.40 -17.05 -30.52
C ASP A 387 -27.35 -16.79 -31.63
N PRO A 388 -27.36 -17.60 -32.70
CA PRO A 388 -26.39 -17.49 -33.79
C PRO A 388 -26.44 -16.16 -34.55
N GLU A 389 -27.58 -15.46 -34.56
CA GLU A 389 -27.72 -14.14 -35.19
C GLU A 389 -27.00 -13.08 -34.35
N ALA A 390 -27.21 -13.09 -33.03
CA ALA A 390 -26.44 -12.25 -32.10
C ALA A 390 -24.94 -12.58 -32.12
N ALA A 391 -24.57 -13.85 -32.34
CA ALA A 391 -23.18 -14.25 -32.51
C ALA A 391 -22.53 -13.62 -33.75
N ALA A 392 -23.27 -13.44 -34.85
CA ALA A 392 -22.79 -12.76 -36.05
C ALA A 392 -22.52 -11.26 -35.78
N VAL A 393 -23.44 -10.60 -35.07
CA VAL A 393 -23.29 -9.19 -34.66
C VAL A 393 -22.10 -9.01 -33.70
N ALA A 394 -21.95 -9.91 -32.73
CA ALA A 394 -20.83 -9.87 -31.78
C ALA A 394 -19.47 -10.02 -32.47
N ARG A 395 -19.37 -10.88 -33.51
CA ARG A 395 -18.15 -11.01 -34.33
C ARG A 395 -17.82 -9.71 -35.07
N GLU A 396 -18.82 -9.00 -35.59
CA GLU A 396 -18.63 -7.70 -36.25
C GLU A 396 -18.13 -6.64 -35.25
N ARG A 397 -18.78 -6.56 -34.07
CA ARG A 397 -18.45 -5.56 -33.04
C ARG A 397 -17.08 -5.79 -32.40
N TYR A 398 -16.72 -7.04 -32.11
CA TYR A 398 -15.36 -7.38 -31.65
C TYR A 398 -14.33 -7.40 -32.78
N GLY A 399 -14.76 -7.30 -34.04
CA GLY A 399 -13.91 -7.35 -35.22
C GLY A 399 -12.77 -6.34 -35.17
N CYS A 400 -12.99 -5.16 -34.61
CA CYS A 400 -11.98 -4.11 -34.51
C CYS A 400 -10.91 -4.37 -33.42
N LEU A 401 -11.17 -5.29 -32.48
CA LEU A 401 -10.21 -5.75 -31.46
C LEU A 401 -9.35 -6.92 -31.98
N THR A 402 -9.77 -7.60 -33.04
CA THR A 402 -9.11 -8.80 -33.60
C THR A 402 -7.60 -8.65 -33.86
N PRO A 403 -7.10 -7.53 -34.43
CA PRO A 403 -5.65 -7.34 -34.64
C PRO A 403 -4.85 -7.28 -33.33
N TRP A 404 -5.51 -6.89 -32.24
CA TRP A 404 -4.89 -6.57 -30.95
C TRP A 404 -5.09 -7.65 -29.90
N GLN A 405 -5.86 -8.71 -30.18
CA GLN A 405 -6.07 -9.83 -29.25
C GLN A 405 -4.78 -10.60 -28.88
N ARG A 406 -3.71 -10.43 -29.67
CA ARG A 406 -2.39 -11.05 -29.42
C ARG A 406 -1.39 -10.10 -28.75
N GLU A 407 -1.56 -8.79 -28.89
CA GLU A 407 -0.72 -7.76 -28.24
C GLU A 407 -1.58 -6.58 -27.73
N PRO A 408 -2.49 -6.77 -26.76
CA PRO A 408 -3.36 -5.72 -26.22
C PRO A 408 -2.64 -4.47 -25.71
N SER A 409 -1.40 -4.58 -25.22
CA SER A 409 -0.56 -3.41 -24.94
C SER A 409 -0.44 -2.49 -26.15
N THR A 410 -0.23 -2.98 -27.38
CA THR A 410 -0.11 -2.11 -28.56
C THR A 410 -1.39 -1.33 -28.92
N TYR A 411 -2.57 -1.78 -28.45
CA TYR A 411 -3.86 -1.12 -28.63
C TYR A 411 -3.87 0.29 -28.03
N GLY A 412 -3.38 0.45 -26.79
CA GLY A 412 -3.42 1.75 -26.12
C GLY A 412 -2.62 2.84 -26.84
N ARG A 413 -1.52 2.47 -27.52
CA ARG A 413 -0.76 3.38 -28.41
C ARG A 413 -1.50 3.68 -29.72
N ALA A 414 -2.27 2.72 -30.25
CA ALA A 414 -3.03 2.87 -31.49
C ALA A 414 -4.29 3.75 -31.31
N VAL A 415 -4.96 3.67 -30.15
CA VAL A 415 -6.16 4.44 -29.79
C VAL A 415 -5.91 5.96 -29.74
N LEU A 416 -4.65 6.38 -29.57
CA LEU A 416 -4.22 7.78 -29.66
C LEU A 416 -4.37 8.38 -31.08
N THR A 417 -4.56 7.54 -32.11
CA THR A 417 -4.82 8.02 -33.48
C THR A 417 -6.33 8.12 -33.75
N ALA A 418 -6.76 9.21 -34.42
CA ALA A 418 -8.17 9.60 -34.55
C ALA A 418 -9.12 8.56 -35.18
N GLY A 419 -8.60 7.50 -35.81
CA GLY A 419 -9.39 6.44 -36.44
C GLY A 419 -10.05 5.44 -35.50
N TYR A 420 -9.59 5.32 -34.24
CA TYR A 420 -9.97 4.20 -33.35
C TYR A 420 -10.97 4.53 -32.23
N ARG A 421 -11.50 5.77 -32.17
CA ARG A 421 -12.55 6.16 -31.21
C ARG A 421 -13.89 5.41 -31.37
N LYS A 422 -14.08 4.61 -32.43
CA LYS A 422 -15.34 3.91 -32.73
C LYS A 422 -15.47 2.52 -32.06
N CYS A 423 -14.37 1.94 -31.56
CA CYS A 423 -14.38 0.58 -31.00
C CYS A 423 -15.06 0.47 -29.64
N GLU A 424 -14.81 1.43 -28.74
CA GLU A 424 -15.38 1.45 -27.38
C GLU A 424 -16.91 1.34 -27.40
N GLN A 425 -17.58 2.15 -28.23
CA GLN A 425 -19.03 2.16 -28.31
C GLN A 425 -19.58 0.80 -28.75
N ALA A 426 -18.94 0.14 -29.72
CA ALA A 426 -19.36 -1.17 -30.21
C ALA A 426 -19.20 -2.27 -29.14
N VAL A 427 -18.14 -2.22 -28.32
CA VAL A 427 -17.92 -3.16 -27.20
C VAL A 427 -18.95 -2.96 -26.09
N ILE A 428 -19.20 -1.69 -25.72
CA ILE A 428 -20.22 -1.33 -24.73
C ILE A 428 -21.62 -1.75 -25.21
N ASP A 429 -21.94 -1.51 -26.47
CA ASP A 429 -23.22 -1.89 -27.06
C ASP A 429 -23.40 -3.42 -27.07
N GLN A 430 -22.34 -4.19 -27.34
CA GLN A 430 -22.38 -5.65 -27.25
C GLN A 430 -22.67 -6.14 -25.83
N CYS A 431 -22.02 -5.55 -24.81
CA CYS A 431 -22.26 -5.89 -23.41
C CYS A 431 -23.70 -5.53 -23.01
N ARG A 432 -24.18 -4.34 -23.39
CA ARG A 432 -25.56 -3.89 -23.12
C ARG A 432 -26.60 -4.80 -23.75
N GLU A 433 -26.40 -5.22 -24.99
CA GLU A 433 -27.36 -6.08 -25.70
C GLU A 433 -27.43 -7.49 -25.09
N LEU A 434 -26.30 -8.09 -24.74
CA LEU A 434 -26.28 -9.38 -24.03
C LEU A 434 -27.00 -9.29 -22.67
N LEU A 435 -26.79 -8.20 -21.93
CA LEU A 435 -27.45 -7.97 -20.65
C LEU A 435 -28.94 -7.64 -20.79
N ALA A 436 -29.36 -7.01 -21.90
CA ALA A 436 -30.77 -6.72 -22.17
C ALA A 436 -31.58 -8.02 -22.38
N SER A 437 -30.98 -9.05 -22.97
CA SER A 437 -31.58 -10.37 -23.17
C SER A 437 -31.52 -11.28 -21.93
N ARG A 438 -31.12 -10.75 -20.77
CA ARG A 438 -30.93 -11.52 -19.51
C ARG A 438 -32.14 -12.37 -19.14
N LEU A 439 -33.36 -11.83 -19.23
CA LEU A 439 -34.57 -12.56 -18.83
C LEU A 439 -34.83 -13.79 -19.71
N GLU A 440 -34.55 -13.69 -21.01
CA GLU A 440 -34.78 -14.77 -21.98
C GLU A 440 -33.69 -15.84 -21.92
N TYR A 441 -32.41 -15.42 -21.81
CA TYR A 441 -31.27 -16.33 -21.80
C TYR A 441 -31.07 -17.05 -20.46
N THR A 442 -31.38 -16.39 -19.32
CA THR A 442 -31.29 -17.04 -17.99
C THR A 442 -32.30 -18.19 -17.86
N LEU A 443 -33.45 -18.11 -18.54
CA LEU A 443 -34.45 -19.18 -18.55
C LEU A 443 -33.99 -20.43 -19.32
N GLN A 444 -33.02 -20.29 -20.23
CA GLN A 444 -32.47 -21.40 -20.99
C GLN A 444 -31.27 -22.05 -20.26
N ASP A 445 -30.30 -21.24 -19.82
CA ASP A 445 -29.10 -21.71 -19.11
C ASP A 445 -28.48 -20.58 -18.25
N GLY A 446 -28.98 -20.40 -17.03
CA GLY A 446 -28.59 -19.30 -16.13
C GLY A 446 -27.10 -19.27 -15.74
N GLU A 447 -26.45 -20.44 -15.62
CA GLU A 447 -25.02 -20.53 -15.26
C GLU A 447 -24.13 -20.21 -16.47
N SER A 448 -24.43 -20.74 -17.66
CA SER A 448 -23.69 -20.38 -18.87
C SER A 448 -23.93 -18.91 -19.26
N PHE A 449 -25.13 -18.38 -18.96
CA PHE A 449 -25.40 -16.95 -19.12
C PHE A 449 -24.56 -16.10 -18.16
N LEU A 450 -24.41 -16.51 -16.89
CA LEU A 450 -23.53 -15.80 -15.94
C LEU A 450 -22.09 -15.73 -16.47
N ASP A 451 -21.55 -16.85 -16.96
CA ASP A 451 -20.22 -16.90 -17.59
C ASP A 451 -20.14 -15.93 -18.79
N ALA A 452 -21.08 -16.01 -19.73
CA ALA A 452 -21.09 -15.15 -20.91
C ALA A 452 -21.25 -13.65 -20.57
N ALA A 453 -22.15 -13.32 -19.65
CA ALA A 453 -22.38 -11.95 -19.20
C ALA A 453 -21.14 -11.37 -18.52
N GLN A 454 -20.46 -12.16 -17.69
CA GLN A 454 -19.24 -11.72 -17.04
C GLN A 454 -18.09 -11.53 -18.02
N ASN A 455 -17.91 -12.45 -18.97
CA ASN A 455 -16.91 -12.28 -20.04
C ASN A 455 -17.19 -11.03 -20.89
N ALA A 456 -18.46 -10.70 -21.18
CA ALA A 456 -18.81 -9.47 -21.91
C ALA A 456 -18.47 -8.19 -21.12
N ARG A 457 -18.72 -8.18 -19.79
CA ARG A 457 -18.28 -7.08 -18.91
C ARG A 457 -16.76 -6.95 -18.88
N LEU A 458 -16.05 -8.08 -18.76
CA LEU A 458 -14.58 -8.12 -18.78
C LEU A 458 -14.04 -7.50 -20.07
N VAL A 459 -14.59 -7.83 -21.25
CA VAL A 459 -14.14 -7.22 -22.51
C VAL A 459 -14.31 -5.69 -22.50
N ALA A 460 -15.44 -5.18 -21.99
CA ALA A 460 -15.68 -3.74 -21.88
C ALA A 460 -14.73 -3.05 -20.90
N SER A 461 -14.53 -3.64 -19.71
CA SER A 461 -13.58 -3.12 -18.73
C SER A 461 -12.14 -3.17 -19.25
N ALA A 462 -11.74 -4.27 -19.90
CA ALA A 462 -10.40 -4.48 -20.43
C ALA A 462 -10.07 -3.49 -21.55
N GLU A 463 -11.02 -3.19 -22.44
CA GLU A 463 -10.84 -2.14 -23.46
C GLU A 463 -10.49 -0.79 -22.82
N ARG A 464 -11.25 -0.40 -21.79
CA ARG A 464 -11.01 0.83 -21.04
C ARG A 464 -9.67 0.80 -20.29
N TYR A 465 -9.33 -0.33 -19.68
CA TYR A 465 -8.06 -0.55 -18.97
C TYR A 465 -6.86 -0.33 -19.91
N TYR A 466 -6.80 -1.01 -21.06
CA TYR A 466 -5.67 -0.91 -21.98
C TYR A 466 -5.50 0.49 -22.58
N ARG A 467 -6.58 1.27 -22.67
CA ARG A 467 -6.52 2.68 -23.09
C ARG A 467 -5.87 3.58 -22.03
N ILE A 468 -6.21 3.37 -20.76
CA ILE A 468 -5.72 4.19 -19.63
C ILE A 468 -4.29 3.81 -19.25
N MET A 469 -3.90 2.54 -19.47
CA MET A 469 -2.57 2.00 -19.15
C MET A 469 -1.39 2.83 -19.70
N TYR A 470 -1.56 3.58 -20.80
CA TYR A 470 -0.50 4.42 -21.38
C TYR A 470 -0.31 5.77 -20.70
N TYR A 471 -1.30 6.25 -19.95
CA TYR A 471 -1.23 7.53 -19.27
C TYR A 471 -0.51 7.41 -17.91
N GLY A 472 -0.34 6.19 -17.39
CA GLY A 472 0.32 5.89 -16.12
C GLY A 472 -0.48 6.40 -14.91
N GLY A 473 -0.22 5.80 -13.74
CA GLY A 473 -0.77 6.26 -12.45
C GLY A 473 -1.96 5.46 -11.91
N ALA A 474 -2.53 5.98 -10.83
CA ALA A 474 -3.53 5.32 -9.98
C ALA A 474 -4.81 4.89 -10.72
N GLU A 475 -5.18 5.59 -11.81
CA GLU A 475 -6.41 5.29 -12.55
C GLU A 475 -6.47 3.86 -13.11
N SER A 476 -5.32 3.34 -13.58
CA SER A 476 -5.24 1.99 -14.13
C SER A 476 -5.37 0.91 -13.04
N TRP A 477 -4.72 1.15 -11.90
CA TRP A 477 -4.83 0.33 -10.69
C TRP A 477 -6.28 0.32 -10.18
N ASN A 478 -6.83 1.51 -9.95
CA ASN A 478 -8.18 1.70 -9.42
C ASN A 478 -9.23 1.03 -10.30
N LEU A 479 -9.07 1.09 -11.63
CA LEU A 479 -9.99 0.43 -12.55
C LEU A 479 -9.92 -1.10 -12.44
N ARG A 480 -8.72 -1.69 -12.30
CA ARG A 480 -8.56 -3.14 -12.12
C ARG A 480 -9.20 -3.60 -10.82
N ASP A 481 -8.90 -2.95 -9.70
CA ASP A 481 -9.46 -3.35 -8.40
C ASP A 481 -10.97 -3.09 -8.30
N THR A 482 -11.46 -2.01 -8.92
CA THR A 482 -12.90 -1.78 -9.06
C THR A 482 -13.56 -2.90 -9.86
N HIS A 483 -12.95 -3.35 -10.96
CA HIS A 483 -13.46 -4.48 -11.73
C HIS A 483 -13.50 -5.78 -10.94
N MET A 484 -12.44 -6.09 -10.17
CA MET A 484 -12.42 -7.27 -9.28
C MET A 484 -13.55 -7.22 -8.26
N PHE A 485 -13.77 -6.04 -7.66
CA PHE A 485 -14.84 -5.82 -6.70
C PHE A 485 -16.25 -5.93 -7.33
N GLU A 486 -16.49 -5.30 -8.48
CA GLU A 486 -17.76 -5.41 -9.21
C GLU A 486 -18.05 -6.85 -9.61
N THR A 487 -17.02 -7.61 -10.02
CA THR A 487 -17.13 -9.04 -10.35
C THR A 487 -17.54 -9.86 -9.13
N LEU A 488 -16.96 -9.58 -7.96
CA LEU A 488 -17.37 -10.20 -6.71
C LEU A 488 -18.83 -9.85 -6.35
N GLU A 489 -19.25 -8.60 -6.52
CA GLU A 489 -20.65 -8.22 -6.30
C GLU A 489 -21.60 -8.98 -7.23
N HIS A 490 -21.29 -9.07 -8.53
CA HIS A 490 -22.10 -9.84 -9.48
C HIS A 490 -22.19 -11.33 -9.11
N LEU A 491 -21.11 -11.94 -8.63
CA LEU A 491 -21.11 -13.32 -8.15
C LEU A 491 -22.04 -13.51 -6.93
N LEU A 492 -21.93 -12.61 -5.95
CA LEU A 492 -22.76 -12.61 -4.76
C LEU A 492 -24.24 -12.38 -5.08
N GLU A 493 -24.55 -11.51 -6.05
CA GLU A 493 -25.92 -11.28 -6.53
C GLU A 493 -26.48 -12.48 -7.26
N ALA A 494 -25.69 -13.10 -8.15
CA ALA A 494 -26.11 -14.26 -8.94
C ALA A 494 -26.41 -15.48 -8.05
N ARG A 495 -25.63 -15.68 -6.98
CA ARG A 495 -25.83 -16.75 -5.98
C ARG A 495 -26.86 -16.40 -4.90
N GLY A 496 -27.40 -15.19 -4.93
CA GLY A 496 -28.42 -14.72 -4.02
C GLY A 496 -27.89 -14.14 -2.70
N PRO A 497 -28.77 -13.51 -1.90
CA PRO A 497 -28.38 -12.66 -0.76
C PRO A 497 -27.73 -13.41 0.41
N GLN A 498 -27.88 -14.73 0.49
CA GLN A 498 -27.29 -15.58 1.52
C GLN A 498 -25.95 -16.21 1.11
N SER A 499 -25.48 -15.92 -0.10
CA SER A 499 -24.21 -16.42 -0.60
C SER A 499 -23.03 -15.84 0.18
N LYS A 500 -22.01 -16.67 0.38
CA LYS A 500 -20.76 -16.31 1.05
C LYS A 500 -19.57 -16.62 0.18
N ALA A 501 -18.58 -15.73 0.19
CA ALA A 501 -17.40 -15.80 -0.64
C ALA A 501 -16.11 -15.77 0.17
N VAL A 502 -15.16 -16.62 -0.22
CA VAL A 502 -13.75 -16.48 0.16
C VAL A 502 -13.01 -15.88 -1.03
N VAL A 503 -12.27 -14.80 -0.82
CA VAL A 503 -11.44 -14.15 -1.85
C VAL A 503 -9.98 -14.46 -1.57
N TRP A 504 -9.22 -14.93 -2.56
CA TRP A 504 -7.77 -15.08 -2.48
C TRP A 504 -7.11 -14.07 -3.42
N ALA A 505 -6.38 -13.12 -2.85
CA ALA A 505 -5.62 -12.13 -3.61
C ALA A 505 -4.40 -11.69 -2.79
N HIS A 506 -3.50 -10.92 -3.39
CA HIS A 506 -2.33 -10.39 -2.68
C HIS A 506 -2.73 -9.45 -1.51
N ASN A 507 -1.87 -9.31 -0.50
CA ASN A 507 -2.10 -8.33 0.60
C ASN A 507 -2.33 -6.91 0.07
N SER A 508 -1.68 -6.54 -1.04
CA SER A 508 -1.88 -5.23 -1.70
C SER A 508 -3.28 -5.03 -2.27
N HIS A 509 -4.01 -6.11 -2.55
CA HIS A 509 -5.39 -6.05 -3.01
C HIS A 509 -6.39 -6.13 -1.85
N ILE A 510 -6.09 -6.92 -0.82
CA ILE A 510 -7.06 -7.19 0.25
C ILE A 510 -6.85 -6.36 1.52
N GLY A 511 -5.70 -5.73 1.76
CA GLY A 511 -5.57 -4.80 2.89
C GLY A 511 -6.41 -3.55 2.63
N ASP A 512 -6.96 -2.88 3.64
CA ASP A 512 -7.64 -1.60 3.40
C ASP A 512 -6.65 -0.52 2.93
N ALA A 513 -6.64 -0.21 1.62
CA ALA A 513 -5.64 0.65 0.98
C ALA A 513 -5.49 2.04 1.62
N ARG A 514 -6.54 2.57 2.25
CA ARG A 514 -6.53 3.88 2.94
C ARG A 514 -5.48 3.97 4.04
N TYR A 515 -5.02 2.82 4.54
CA TYR A 515 -4.05 2.70 5.62
C TYR A 515 -2.71 2.12 5.17
N THR A 516 -2.40 2.32 3.89
CA THR A 516 -1.12 1.97 3.24
C THR A 516 -0.67 3.14 2.38
N ASP A 517 0.57 3.12 1.91
CA ASP A 517 1.05 4.09 0.91
C ASP A 517 0.21 4.12 -0.38
N MET A 518 -0.48 3.04 -0.73
CA MET A 518 -1.38 3.01 -1.90
C MET A 518 -2.44 4.11 -1.79
N GLY A 519 -3.25 4.10 -0.73
CA GLY A 519 -4.28 5.10 -0.54
C GLY A 519 -3.74 6.43 -0.01
N ALA A 520 -2.73 6.40 0.86
CA ALA A 520 -2.23 7.60 1.52
C ALA A 520 -1.36 8.49 0.61
N MET A 521 -0.58 7.89 -0.30
CA MET A 521 0.41 8.60 -1.12
C MET A 521 0.12 8.52 -2.62
N ARG A 522 -0.48 7.41 -3.09
CA ARG A 522 -0.62 7.13 -4.53
C ARG A 522 -2.03 7.33 -5.09
N ASP A 523 -3.02 7.67 -4.26
CA ASP A 523 -4.44 7.78 -4.67
C ASP A 523 -4.99 6.46 -5.26
N GLU A 524 -4.42 5.34 -4.82
CA GLU A 524 -4.78 3.99 -5.22
C GLU A 524 -5.80 3.38 -4.25
N LEU A 525 -6.85 2.76 -4.77
CA LEU A 525 -7.83 1.97 -4.01
C LEU A 525 -7.62 0.47 -4.28
N ASN A 526 -8.22 -0.39 -3.47
CA ASN A 526 -8.21 -1.82 -3.72
C ASN A 526 -9.50 -2.53 -3.32
N ILE A 527 -9.65 -3.81 -3.72
CA ILE A 527 -10.83 -4.62 -3.40
C ILE A 527 -11.08 -4.73 -1.88
N GLY A 528 -10.02 -4.74 -1.07
CA GLY A 528 -10.11 -4.77 0.39
C GLY A 528 -10.84 -3.55 0.96
N GLN A 529 -10.40 -2.35 0.56
CA GLN A 529 -11.08 -1.10 0.89
C GLN A 529 -12.53 -1.10 0.39
N LEU A 530 -12.77 -1.45 -0.87
CA LEU A 530 -14.12 -1.45 -1.45
C LEU A 530 -15.06 -2.42 -0.72
N CYS A 531 -14.56 -3.60 -0.33
CA CYS A 531 -15.32 -4.55 0.49
C CYS A 531 -15.64 -3.96 1.87
N ARG A 532 -14.68 -3.26 2.50
CA ARG A 532 -14.89 -2.59 3.80
C ARG A 532 -15.96 -1.48 3.68
N GLU A 533 -15.93 -0.69 2.62
CA GLU A 533 -16.89 0.39 2.37
C GLU A 533 -18.29 -0.13 2.05
N ARG A 534 -18.39 -1.21 1.26
CA ARG A 534 -19.67 -1.79 0.84
C ARG A 534 -20.33 -2.67 1.90
N PHE A 535 -19.55 -3.55 2.50
CA PHE A 535 -20.05 -4.61 3.38
C PHE A 535 -19.82 -4.30 4.86
N GLY A 536 -18.97 -3.33 5.20
CA GLY A 536 -18.65 -2.99 6.58
C GLY A 536 -18.16 -4.21 7.35
N ASP A 537 -18.76 -4.47 8.51
CA ASP A 537 -18.49 -5.64 9.34
C ASP A 537 -18.93 -6.97 8.70
N GLN A 538 -19.52 -7.00 7.50
CA GLN A 538 -19.77 -8.26 6.79
C GLN A 538 -18.58 -8.70 5.92
N ALA A 539 -17.49 -7.93 5.88
CA ALA A 539 -16.21 -8.32 5.31
C ALA A 539 -15.18 -8.56 6.42
N ALA A 540 -14.41 -9.65 6.33
CA ALA A 540 -13.20 -9.87 7.12
C ALA A 540 -11.98 -9.93 6.20
N LEU A 541 -10.92 -9.19 6.55
CA LEU A 541 -9.69 -9.10 5.76
C LEU A 541 -8.54 -9.65 6.59
N ILE A 542 -7.91 -10.71 6.08
CA ILE A 542 -6.91 -11.50 6.79
C ILE A 542 -5.62 -11.47 6.00
N GLY A 543 -4.64 -10.71 6.49
CA GLY A 543 -3.32 -10.59 5.87
C GLY A 543 -2.41 -11.76 6.25
N PHE A 544 -1.35 -11.96 5.47
CA PHE A 544 -0.34 -13.00 5.70
C PHE A 544 1.06 -12.40 5.66
N GLY A 545 2.03 -12.98 6.37
CA GLY A 545 3.41 -12.50 6.37
C GLY A 545 4.45 -13.59 6.62
N THR A 546 5.70 -13.28 6.24
CA THR A 546 6.88 -14.13 6.49
C THR A 546 8.14 -13.32 6.76
N HIS A 547 9.05 -13.87 7.58
CA HIS A 547 10.35 -13.25 7.85
C HIS A 547 11.38 -13.58 6.78
N THR A 548 11.52 -14.85 6.40
CA THR A 548 12.50 -15.32 5.41
C THR A 548 12.04 -16.63 4.77
N GLY A 549 12.89 -17.24 3.94
CA GLY A 549 12.60 -18.50 3.26
C GLY A 549 12.96 -18.45 1.79
N THR A 550 12.19 -19.17 0.97
CA THR A 550 12.26 -19.07 -0.49
C THR A 550 10.90 -18.73 -1.10
N VAL A 551 10.93 -18.11 -2.28
CA VAL A 551 9.75 -17.70 -3.05
C VAL A 551 9.97 -17.97 -4.54
N ALA A 552 8.93 -18.42 -5.24
CA ALA A 552 8.94 -18.50 -6.70
C ALA A 552 8.62 -17.13 -7.31
N ALA A 553 9.57 -16.50 -7.99
CA ALA A 553 9.39 -15.19 -8.61
C ALA A 553 10.35 -15.01 -9.79
N ALA A 554 10.03 -14.10 -10.72
CA ALA A 554 10.96 -13.70 -11.78
C ALA A 554 11.82 -12.48 -11.37
N THR A 555 12.92 -12.24 -12.07
CA THR A 555 13.69 -10.98 -11.96
C THR A 555 13.03 -9.83 -12.73
N ASP A 556 12.52 -10.14 -13.92
CA ASP A 556 11.88 -9.19 -14.83
C ASP A 556 10.51 -9.71 -15.26
N TRP A 557 9.66 -8.80 -15.73
CA TRP A 557 8.40 -9.17 -16.38
C TRP A 557 8.65 -10.14 -17.54
N ASP A 558 7.83 -11.18 -17.63
CA ASP A 558 7.96 -12.28 -18.61
C ASP A 558 9.29 -13.04 -18.56
N GLY A 559 10.04 -12.85 -17.47
CA GLY A 559 11.21 -13.65 -17.15
C GLY A 559 10.83 -15.06 -16.72
N ASP A 560 11.82 -15.94 -16.74
CA ASP A 560 11.67 -17.30 -16.25
C ASP A 560 11.43 -17.29 -14.73
N MET A 561 10.73 -18.32 -14.24
CA MET A 561 10.53 -18.51 -12.80
C MET A 561 11.85 -18.88 -12.14
N GLU A 562 12.17 -18.22 -11.04
CA GLU A 562 13.33 -18.53 -10.21
C GLU A 562 12.88 -18.83 -8.77
N VAL A 563 13.51 -19.81 -8.14
CA VAL A 563 13.42 -19.99 -6.68
C VAL A 563 14.41 -19.03 -6.02
N LYS A 564 13.89 -17.95 -5.44
CA LYS A 564 14.68 -16.87 -4.83
C LYS A 564 14.66 -16.94 -3.32
N ARG A 565 15.77 -16.56 -2.68
CA ARG A 565 15.84 -16.42 -1.22
C ARG A 565 15.19 -15.10 -0.81
N VAL A 566 14.18 -15.18 0.06
CA VAL A 566 13.58 -14.00 0.69
C VAL A 566 14.54 -13.48 1.75
N ARG A 567 14.93 -12.20 1.65
CA ARG A 567 15.81 -11.58 2.64
C ARG A 567 15.15 -11.61 4.02
N PRO A 568 15.91 -11.71 5.13
CA PRO A 568 15.37 -11.48 6.46
C PRO A 568 14.58 -10.16 6.52
N SER A 569 13.48 -10.14 7.26
CA SER A 569 12.63 -8.95 7.33
C SER A 569 13.38 -7.71 7.80
N HIS A 570 12.97 -6.55 7.30
CA HIS A 570 13.58 -5.28 7.65
C HIS A 570 13.29 -4.96 9.12
N ARG A 571 14.28 -4.42 9.84
CA ARG A 571 14.18 -4.23 11.30
C ARG A 571 13.01 -3.35 11.75
N ASP A 572 12.58 -2.43 10.89
CA ASP A 572 11.53 -1.46 11.15
C ASP A 572 10.13 -1.97 10.72
N SER A 573 10.01 -3.25 10.31
CA SER A 573 8.79 -3.82 9.72
C SER A 573 7.94 -4.63 10.69
N TYR A 574 6.66 -4.83 10.38
CA TYR A 574 5.79 -5.72 11.18
C TYR A 574 6.27 -7.17 11.17
N GLU A 575 6.83 -7.65 10.06
CA GLU A 575 7.40 -8.99 9.95
C GLU A 575 8.56 -9.16 10.94
N ARG A 576 9.35 -8.11 11.19
CA ARG A 576 10.39 -8.19 12.23
C ARG A 576 9.81 -8.36 13.62
N LEU A 577 8.76 -7.62 13.96
CA LEU A 577 8.08 -7.74 15.24
C LEU A 577 7.48 -9.15 15.44
N CYS A 578 6.93 -9.74 14.37
CA CYS A 578 6.40 -11.10 14.38
C CYS A 578 7.51 -12.15 14.53
N HIS A 579 8.65 -11.97 13.86
CA HIS A 579 9.83 -12.82 14.02
C HIS A 579 10.37 -12.79 15.45
N ASP A 580 10.59 -11.57 15.98
CA ASP A 580 11.16 -11.36 17.32
C ASP A 580 10.21 -11.86 18.44
N ALA A 581 8.93 -12.10 18.14
CA ALA A 581 7.98 -12.73 19.07
C ALA A 581 8.32 -14.21 19.34
N GLY A 582 9.16 -14.84 18.49
CA GLY A 582 9.67 -16.20 18.70
C GLY A 582 8.62 -17.30 18.52
N VAL A 583 7.51 -17.01 17.85
CA VAL A 583 6.45 -17.98 17.54
C VAL A 583 6.48 -18.31 16.05
N ALA A 584 6.91 -19.52 15.70
CA ALA A 584 7.20 -19.90 14.32
C ALA A 584 5.99 -19.81 13.36
N ARG A 585 4.76 -20.02 13.85
CA ARG A 585 3.53 -19.83 13.08
C ARG A 585 2.34 -19.55 13.98
N PHE A 586 1.56 -18.52 13.66
CA PHE A 586 0.43 -18.11 14.48
C PHE A 586 -0.62 -17.32 13.69
N LEU A 587 -1.82 -17.26 14.25
CA LEU A 587 -2.85 -16.30 13.93
C LEU A 587 -2.83 -15.20 15.00
N LEU A 588 -2.82 -13.94 14.55
CA LEU A 588 -3.00 -12.79 15.40
C LEU A 588 -4.32 -12.12 15.07
N ASP A 589 -5.25 -12.12 16.03
CA ASP A 589 -6.52 -11.39 15.93
C ASP A 589 -6.31 -9.93 16.35
N LEU A 590 -6.36 -9.01 15.39
CA LEU A 590 -6.00 -7.61 15.57
C LEU A 590 -7.12 -6.80 16.25
N GLY A 591 -8.29 -7.40 16.49
CA GLY A 591 -9.39 -6.82 17.25
C GLY A 591 -9.47 -7.30 18.71
N ARG A 592 -8.76 -8.39 19.05
CA ARG A 592 -8.95 -9.09 20.34
C ARG A 592 -8.25 -8.45 21.54
N ASP A 593 -7.04 -7.93 21.37
CA ASP A 593 -6.26 -7.27 22.42
C ASP A 593 -6.11 -5.78 22.08
N GLU A 594 -6.86 -4.92 22.78
CA GLU A 594 -6.87 -3.49 22.54
C GLU A 594 -5.53 -2.82 22.87
N ALA A 595 -4.80 -3.31 23.87
CA ALA A 595 -3.51 -2.76 24.26
C ALA A 595 -2.45 -3.05 23.19
N LEU A 596 -2.44 -4.28 22.66
CA LEU A 596 -1.60 -4.63 21.52
C LEU A 596 -2.02 -3.86 20.27
N ARG A 597 -3.32 -3.82 19.95
CA ARG A 597 -3.86 -3.09 18.79
C ARG A 597 -3.37 -1.64 18.78
N ARG A 598 -3.51 -0.91 19.89
CA ARG A 598 -3.08 0.50 20.00
C ARG A 598 -1.60 0.69 19.67
N ARG A 599 -0.74 -0.26 20.05
CA ARG A 599 0.70 -0.20 19.73
C ARG A 599 1.03 -0.61 18.30
N LEU A 600 0.20 -1.46 17.69
CA LEU A 600 0.34 -1.85 16.29
C LEU A 600 -0.28 -0.83 15.31
N LEU A 601 -1.01 0.19 15.80
CA LEU A 601 -1.58 1.25 14.93
C LEU A 601 -0.51 2.19 14.37
N GLU A 602 0.68 2.24 14.97
CA GLU A 602 1.79 3.05 14.48
C GLU A 602 2.22 2.52 13.11
N PRO A 603 2.21 3.34 12.05
CA PRO A 603 2.63 2.90 10.72
C PRO A 603 4.06 2.36 10.72
N ARG A 604 4.25 1.23 10.06
CA ARG A 604 5.54 0.55 9.90
C ARG A 604 5.62 -0.03 8.51
N LEU A 605 6.84 -0.39 8.12
CA LEU A 605 7.06 -1.11 6.87
C LEU A 605 6.31 -2.45 6.90
N GLU A 606 5.66 -2.78 5.79
CA GLU A 606 5.08 -4.09 5.49
C GLU A 606 5.61 -4.56 4.13
N ARG A 607 5.90 -5.85 4.03
CA ARG A 607 6.49 -6.48 2.84
C ARG A 607 5.41 -6.95 1.87
N PHE A 608 5.61 -6.64 0.60
CA PHE A 608 4.75 -7.02 -0.52
C PHE A 608 5.60 -7.57 -1.68
N ILE A 609 5.69 -8.89 -1.84
CA ILE A 609 6.45 -9.52 -2.93
C ILE A 609 5.51 -10.00 -4.03
N GLY A 610 5.45 -9.27 -5.14
CA GLY A 610 4.65 -9.68 -6.29
C GLY A 610 5.23 -10.89 -7.05
N VAL A 611 4.85 -10.99 -8.32
CA VAL A 611 5.36 -12.01 -9.26
C VAL A 611 6.83 -11.77 -9.65
N ILE A 612 7.30 -10.55 -9.40
CA ILE A 612 8.69 -10.12 -9.53
C ILE A 612 9.27 -9.88 -8.14
N TYR A 613 10.48 -10.38 -7.93
CA TYR A 613 11.21 -10.15 -6.69
C TYR A 613 12.67 -9.80 -6.96
N ARG A 614 13.13 -8.69 -6.40
CA ARG A 614 14.51 -8.19 -6.52
C ARG A 614 15.11 -8.00 -5.14
N PRO A 615 15.81 -9.01 -4.58
CA PRO A 615 16.41 -8.91 -3.25
C PRO A 615 17.29 -7.67 -3.05
N ASP A 616 18.01 -7.24 -4.08
CA ASP A 616 18.93 -6.12 -4.00
C ASP A 616 18.24 -4.76 -3.79
N SER A 617 16.99 -4.62 -4.25
CA SER A 617 16.18 -3.40 -4.13
C SER A 617 14.99 -3.55 -3.17
N GLU A 618 14.88 -4.66 -2.44
CA GLU A 618 13.67 -5.03 -1.66
C GLU A 618 13.11 -3.90 -0.80
N LEU A 619 13.95 -3.13 -0.10
CA LEU A 619 13.47 -2.02 0.74
C LEU A 619 12.74 -0.93 -0.05
N MET A 620 13.17 -0.66 -1.29
CA MET A 620 12.58 0.38 -2.15
C MET A 620 11.41 -0.15 -2.98
N SER A 621 11.44 -1.43 -3.34
CA SER A 621 10.52 -2.04 -4.30
C SER A 621 9.65 -3.14 -3.72
N HIS A 622 9.66 -3.43 -2.43
CA HIS A 622 8.86 -4.53 -1.87
C HIS A 622 8.42 -4.22 -0.44
N TYR A 623 8.61 -2.99 0.01
CA TYR A 623 8.13 -2.49 1.29
C TYR A 623 7.36 -1.18 1.10
N ALA A 624 6.31 -1.02 1.87
CA ALA A 624 5.53 0.22 1.94
C ALA A 624 5.13 0.48 3.40
N ASP A 625 4.92 1.74 3.75
CA ASP A 625 4.39 2.09 5.06
C ASP A 625 2.90 1.70 5.15
N ALA A 626 2.54 1.08 6.26
CA ALA A 626 1.22 0.51 6.45
C ALA A 626 0.82 0.46 7.94
N SER A 627 -0.49 0.47 8.21
CA SER A 627 -1.04 0.26 9.55
C SER A 627 -1.72 -1.11 9.63
N LEU A 628 -1.06 -2.09 10.23
CA LEU A 628 -1.48 -3.50 10.19
C LEU A 628 -2.91 -3.71 10.74
N PRO A 629 -3.30 -3.16 11.92
CA PRO A 629 -4.65 -3.34 12.48
C PRO A 629 -5.75 -2.52 11.80
N GLN A 630 -5.39 -1.60 10.91
CA GLN A 630 -6.34 -0.83 10.12
C GLN A 630 -6.56 -1.48 8.74
N GLN A 631 -5.52 -2.09 8.18
CA GLN A 631 -5.63 -2.89 6.96
C GLN A 631 -6.44 -4.16 7.18
N PHE A 632 -6.11 -4.93 8.23
CA PHE A 632 -6.60 -6.28 8.45
C PHE A 632 -7.33 -6.44 9.79
N ASP A 633 -8.26 -7.39 9.83
CA ASP A 633 -8.89 -7.88 11.05
C ASP A 633 -8.02 -8.93 11.76
N ALA A 634 -7.25 -9.69 10.98
CA ALA A 634 -6.30 -10.66 11.50
C ALA A 634 -5.08 -10.83 10.60
N PHE A 635 -4.01 -11.38 11.18
CA PHE A 635 -2.75 -11.61 10.48
C PHE A 635 -2.25 -13.04 10.71
N VAL A 636 -1.96 -13.75 9.62
CA VAL A 636 -1.43 -15.11 9.62
C VAL A 636 0.07 -15.07 9.39
N TRP A 637 0.84 -15.66 10.30
CA TRP A 637 2.29 -15.61 10.28
C TRP A 637 2.93 -16.98 10.07
N PHE A 638 3.97 -17.01 9.25
CA PHE A 638 4.92 -18.11 9.11
C PHE A 638 6.34 -17.56 9.13
N ASP A 639 7.18 -17.99 10.06
CA ASP A 639 8.52 -17.39 10.25
C ASP A 639 9.50 -17.71 9.11
N GLU A 640 9.45 -18.95 8.60
CA GLU A 640 10.20 -19.38 7.42
C GLU A 640 9.26 -20.09 6.44
N THR A 641 9.39 -19.76 5.16
CA THR A 641 8.52 -20.26 4.08
C THR A 641 9.29 -20.86 2.90
N GLN A 642 8.59 -21.57 2.02
CA GLN A 642 9.17 -22.23 0.84
C GLN A 642 8.46 -21.82 -0.45
N ALA A 643 9.22 -21.81 -1.54
CA ALA A 643 8.69 -21.55 -2.88
C ALA A 643 7.67 -22.62 -3.30
N VAL A 644 6.63 -22.22 -4.02
CA VAL A 644 5.70 -23.15 -4.66
C VAL A 644 6.39 -24.05 -5.68
N THR A 645 5.85 -25.25 -5.90
CA THR A 645 6.32 -26.16 -6.97
C THR A 645 5.41 -26.04 -8.20
N PRO A 646 5.89 -25.55 -9.36
CA PRO A 646 5.08 -25.38 -10.57
C PRO A 646 4.66 -26.72 -11.19
N LEU A 647 3.58 -26.74 -11.98
CA LEU A 647 3.14 -27.94 -12.73
C LEU A 647 3.53 -27.86 -14.22
N GLY A 648 4.23 -28.88 -14.71
CA GLY A 648 4.58 -29.06 -16.13
C GLY A 648 6.01 -28.61 -16.50
N PRO A 649 6.53 -29.01 -17.68
CA PRO A 649 7.86 -28.60 -18.13
C PRO A 649 7.88 -27.10 -18.52
N GLU A 650 8.99 -26.45 -18.20
CA GLU A 650 9.26 -25.03 -18.41
C GLU A 650 9.06 -24.56 -19.87
N HIS A 651 8.40 -23.39 -19.99
CA HIS A 651 8.35 -22.45 -21.12
C HIS A 651 7.96 -22.99 -22.50
N VAL A 652 6.67 -22.86 -22.86
CA VAL A 652 6.25 -22.80 -24.27
C VAL A 652 5.93 -21.34 -24.64
N LYS A 653 6.86 -20.65 -25.32
CA LYS A 653 6.61 -19.42 -26.10
C LYS A 653 6.11 -19.82 -27.51
N PRO A 654 5.10 -19.14 -28.08
CA PRO A 654 5.36 -17.88 -28.77
C PRO A 654 4.27 -16.78 -28.64
N GLY A 655 4.71 -15.52 -28.49
CA GLY A 655 3.98 -14.33 -28.98
C GLY A 655 3.55 -13.25 -27.98
N VAL A 656 4.54 -12.53 -27.41
CA VAL A 656 4.51 -11.13 -26.88
C VAL A 656 3.62 -10.83 -25.64
N PRO A 657 4.07 -9.96 -24.71
CA PRO A 657 3.56 -9.96 -23.34
C PRO A 657 2.51 -8.88 -23.06
N ASP A 658 1.67 -9.17 -22.07
CA ASP A 658 0.79 -8.17 -21.45
C ASP A 658 0.84 -8.31 -19.95
N THR A 659 1.74 -7.54 -19.33
CA THR A 659 1.50 -6.74 -18.13
C THR A 659 2.77 -5.95 -17.81
N TYR A 660 2.84 -4.71 -18.29
CA TYR A 660 3.81 -3.69 -17.89
C TYR A 660 2.99 -2.42 -17.61
N PRO A 661 3.22 -1.65 -16.51
CA PRO A 661 4.20 -1.82 -15.43
C PRO A 661 3.63 -1.55 -14.03
N PHE A 662 3.16 -2.52 -13.25
CA PHE A 662 3.05 -2.33 -11.80
C PHE A 662 3.33 -3.66 -11.08
N GLY A 663 4.53 -3.79 -10.55
CA GLY A 663 4.82 -4.59 -9.37
C GLY A 663 5.22 -3.59 -8.29
N LEU A 664 4.76 -3.80 -7.05
CA LEU A 664 5.36 -3.14 -5.89
C LEU A 664 6.88 -3.22 -5.99
#